data_AF-F4PNI6-F1
#
_entry.id   AF-F4PNI6-F1
#
_cell.length_a   1.000
_cell.length_b   1.000
_cell.length_c   1.000
_cell.angle_alpha   90.00
_cell.angle_beta   90.00
_cell.angle_gamma   90.00
#
_symmetry.space_group_name_H-M   'P 1'
#
loop_
_entity.id
_entity.type
_entity.pdbx_description
1 polymer ?
#
loop_
_entity_poly.entity_id
_entity_poly.type
_entity_poly.pdbx_seq_one_letter_code
_entity_poly.pdbx_strand_id
1 'polypeptide(L)'
;MMSTFFQRAILFIVVVFALFISNTQSQPLSQAELDSVIWIIQQYKVNAPMDQTLCNMPSWKDYFVCSGGHLTDLRNLPGTQIETNGMPNANLVQLTLPELKTILINQVNFTVADPAQSLYDKLPTSCPKLEMIQLMGDPSMTNFPNNFDLIAPTTLQTVTISLPYHQSIKLPSHPLVSILEVYGSDNATEFVIDDTVLLPKATLLGFGIPNGGINNNNLQSIGNFTAKSFPALTALYPSLLFSTPPVQLNIDVPTLTTLVFQDGGQVPPNTIVHFNSTQWLTDLTYFGTDTTFNPGLTTFQNLKSVTVGKYTSPLYPFSQGYPPNIVSVNLPLSSISTITPTPIPSSATSLDLTGSQVAMPIDFNTILQNTTGNLVLNLQNNVPLSGPLDLETSLCKLKLLNLGGTGVTKIPDCFWCYKNEPTTRFVVPALVVIPGGFNCPITFESTNIATIFKKAIIKGKNLGWGASVGGNTLVAIVPNEQIEATLPGVVTDGIPQTIDIQFSNDYPTYKFPFNVVEAGFIISTTTANQSPDRVMMITVTFSTVNTFINHYASINGVLSTTNSNVGSTYQFGFLDLPFGTYNVNISNDYYSIIAPNVECTQSYPIVNTIVPDPVIKSGSNIQFNGIFGTYLTSSSVTIQNSNSQYNYSVCSITEFTTTRISCKVESPISSGLATFNITVDGYSILEQFTIQSAQQQCESITNHCANNGVCTPDGVCVCNVNQGGYYNNCSKPYPFATSGQVNDQNTTQRSISLFGDFGPNALTNSSVRINNTMNCIIDQLESTQFTIQCQLESSPTIYGPASVQLNVDGYLFDSKTYLIRFIKPSTGGSTTSLTTSVPTTSGGETPKSPKEICSETTQYCFGHGTCDDNGICQCQSGFNPVDNCLTKFADNTTYVPNPESPSTNISVDGVEFGFDIVAIQEIGLDNEIVKELLTNSWISNITTNNTFTDAVYQLVISNTSILADTQVTVNITFSTQSRSITFGNQQLLINPNSIKLAVSINGWEYSSNVATLRVVLKTTTNNQQSIEYDCKETDISSFSYDDYGTLQYLRVLKDNVQFNGRFIDFALADGRTTYSQTLLINQTQINSNQSSTMIGITLPQCQSCVLDPDFTPLLVVNDKDGGDCSSSDDQKWKIIVGCVVGGIGCVAIAVGSTIYYKKAMRTKKYNKQMEAKLRSL
;
A
#
# COMPACT_ATOMS: atom_id res chain seq x y z
N MET A 1 76.51 0.09 12.40
CA MET A 1 76.81 1.12 13.43
C MET A 1 75.53 1.51 14.19
N MET A 2 74.81 0.51 14.72
CA MET A 2 73.56 0.67 15.48
C MET A 2 73.37 -0.51 16.46
N SER A 3 74.47 -1.10 16.95
CA SER A 3 74.44 -2.17 17.98
C SER A 3 75.10 -1.74 19.31
N THR A 4 75.73 -0.58 19.36
CA THR A 4 76.52 -0.12 20.52
C THR A 4 75.78 0.88 21.44
N PHE A 5 74.57 1.32 21.07
CA PHE A 5 73.71 2.14 21.96
C PHE A 5 72.74 1.29 22.80
N PHE A 6 72.31 0.12 22.29
CA PHE A 6 71.38 -0.79 22.98
C PHE A 6 72.03 -1.59 24.12
N GLN A 7 73.32 -1.95 23.98
CA GLN A 7 74.04 -2.71 25.00
C GLN A 7 74.34 -1.92 26.29
N ARG A 8 74.41 -0.58 26.22
CA ARG A 8 74.65 0.26 27.41
C ARG A 8 73.38 0.62 28.19
N ALA A 9 72.21 0.58 27.54
CA ALA A 9 70.92 0.69 28.22
C ALA A 9 70.58 -0.57 29.04
N ILE A 10 70.94 -1.76 28.52
CA ILE A 10 70.70 -3.04 29.19
C ILE A 10 71.58 -3.20 30.44
N LEU A 11 72.84 -2.73 30.42
CA LEU A 11 73.72 -2.83 31.59
C LEU A 11 73.31 -1.87 32.73
N PHE A 12 72.75 -0.70 32.41
CA PHE A 12 72.24 0.23 33.43
C PHE A 12 70.92 -0.27 34.06
N ILE A 13 70.08 -0.97 33.29
CA ILE A 13 68.86 -1.62 33.80
C ILE A 13 69.21 -2.82 34.71
N VAL A 14 70.26 -3.60 34.38
CA VAL A 14 70.69 -4.75 35.19
C VAL A 14 71.35 -4.31 36.52
N VAL A 15 72.10 -3.19 36.54
CA VAL A 15 72.71 -2.68 37.78
C VAL A 15 71.69 -1.94 38.66
N VAL A 16 70.66 -1.31 38.09
CA VAL A 16 69.55 -0.74 38.87
C VAL A 16 68.62 -1.84 39.41
N PHE A 17 68.40 -2.94 38.69
CA PHE A 17 67.66 -4.11 39.22
C PHE A 17 68.43 -4.85 40.33
N ALA A 18 69.77 -4.87 40.29
CA ALA A 18 70.58 -5.48 41.35
C ALA A 18 70.63 -4.66 42.66
N LEU A 19 70.28 -3.37 42.63
CA LEU A 19 70.21 -2.49 43.81
C LEU A 19 68.81 -2.37 44.43
N PHE A 20 67.81 -3.07 43.88
CA PHE A 20 66.47 -3.22 44.46
C PHE A 20 66.14 -4.66 44.89
N ILE A 21 67.15 -5.45 45.29
CA ILE A 21 66.90 -6.62 46.14
C ILE A 21 66.78 -6.11 47.59
N SER A 22 65.72 -5.34 47.86
CA SER A 22 65.13 -5.41 49.18
C SER A 22 64.57 -6.82 49.32
N ASN A 23 65.10 -7.61 50.25
CA ASN A 23 64.39 -8.74 50.80
C ASN A 23 63.03 -8.22 51.30
N THR A 24 62.01 -8.24 50.44
CA THR A 24 60.63 -8.13 50.88
C THR A 24 60.39 -9.40 51.66
N GLN A 25 60.47 -9.31 53.00
CA GLN A 25 59.84 -10.31 53.84
C GLN A 25 58.43 -10.50 53.28
N SER A 26 58.11 -11.72 52.84
CA SER A 26 56.75 -12.10 52.49
C SER A 26 55.86 -11.56 53.60
N GLN A 27 54.86 -10.75 53.26
CA GLN A 27 53.84 -10.37 54.23
C GLN A 27 53.24 -11.66 54.80
N PRO A 28 53.03 -11.74 56.13
CA PRO A 28 52.47 -12.95 56.73
C PRO A 28 51.04 -13.16 56.22
N LEU A 29 50.67 -14.42 56.03
CA LEU A 29 49.28 -14.78 55.73
C LEU A 29 48.40 -14.35 56.92
N SER A 30 47.15 -13.94 56.63
CA SER A 30 46.18 -13.74 57.71
C SER A 30 45.99 -15.04 58.49
N GLN A 31 45.66 -14.98 59.78
CA GLN A 31 45.51 -16.20 60.60
C GLN A 31 44.48 -17.16 60.02
N ALA A 32 43.34 -16.65 59.53
CA ALA A 32 42.30 -17.46 58.91
C ALA A 32 42.77 -18.15 57.60
N GLU A 33 43.60 -17.47 56.81
CA GLU A 33 44.20 -18.03 55.61
C GLU A 33 45.26 -19.08 55.94
N LEU A 34 46.13 -18.80 56.93
CA LEU A 34 47.09 -19.78 57.42
C LEU A 34 46.39 -21.03 57.98
N ASP A 35 45.32 -20.89 58.78
CA ASP A 35 44.54 -22.02 59.30
C ASP A 35 43.93 -22.88 58.18
N SER A 36 43.50 -22.22 57.09
CA SER A 36 42.97 -22.89 55.89
C SER A 36 44.05 -23.68 55.15
N VAL A 37 45.26 -23.15 55.07
CA VAL A 37 46.39 -23.86 54.46
C VAL A 37 46.86 -25.01 55.35
N ILE A 38 46.93 -24.82 56.67
CA ILE A 38 47.25 -25.89 57.63
C ILE A 38 46.27 -27.05 57.45
N TRP A 39 44.98 -26.76 57.30
CA TRP A 39 43.97 -27.79 57.02
C TRP A 39 44.29 -28.60 55.76
N ILE A 40 44.70 -27.94 54.66
CA ILE A 40 45.10 -28.61 53.40
C ILE A 40 46.37 -29.45 53.61
N ILE A 41 47.38 -28.92 54.29
CA ILE A 41 48.63 -29.61 54.62
C ILE A 41 48.35 -30.90 55.40
N GLN A 42 47.45 -30.83 56.39
CA GLN A 42 47.04 -31.98 57.19
C GLN A 42 46.25 -32.99 56.36
N GLN A 43 45.26 -32.53 55.59
CA GLN A 43 44.39 -33.41 54.81
C GLN A 43 45.16 -34.21 53.75
N TYR A 44 46.09 -33.56 53.05
CA TYR A 44 46.89 -34.19 52.00
C TYR A 44 48.26 -34.69 52.47
N LYS A 45 48.56 -34.64 53.78
CA LYS A 45 49.83 -35.11 54.38
C LYS A 45 51.07 -34.48 53.69
N VAL A 46 50.98 -33.19 53.39
CA VAL A 46 52.02 -32.46 52.65
C VAL A 46 53.18 -32.10 53.59
N ASN A 47 54.42 -32.37 53.19
CA ASN A 47 55.59 -31.86 53.93
C ASN A 47 55.78 -30.36 53.63
N ALA A 48 55.16 -29.51 54.46
CA ALA A 48 55.21 -28.05 54.40
C ALA A 48 55.11 -27.44 55.82
N PRO A 49 55.68 -26.25 56.07
CA PRO A 49 55.55 -25.56 57.35
C PRO A 49 54.08 -25.23 57.68
N MET A 50 53.67 -25.45 58.94
CA MET A 50 52.34 -25.08 59.45
C MET A 50 52.35 -23.74 60.22
N ASP A 51 53.23 -22.84 59.82
CA ASP A 51 53.39 -21.52 60.41
C ASP A 51 53.62 -20.46 59.31
N GLN A 52 53.90 -19.22 59.71
CA GLN A 52 54.11 -18.10 58.79
C GLN A 52 55.33 -18.24 57.86
N THR A 53 56.18 -19.26 58.06
CA THR A 53 57.30 -19.56 57.14
C THR A 53 56.88 -20.30 55.89
N LEU A 54 55.61 -20.72 55.76
CA LEU A 54 55.05 -21.42 54.60
C LEU A 54 55.42 -20.75 53.26
N CYS A 55 55.21 -19.43 53.15
CA CYS A 55 55.45 -18.67 51.92
C CYS A 55 56.94 -18.47 51.59
N ASN A 56 57.85 -18.91 52.47
CA ASN A 56 59.30 -18.88 52.26
C ASN A 56 59.85 -20.25 51.81
N MET A 57 58.98 -21.18 51.42
CA MET A 57 59.41 -22.48 50.93
C MET A 57 60.30 -22.34 49.67
N PRO A 58 61.28 -23.25 49.49
CA PRO A 58 62.14 -23.22 48.31
C PRO A 58 61.33 -23.42 47.04
N SER A 59 61.73 -22.78 45.94
CA SER A 59 61.06 -22.82 44.64
C SER A 59 61.00 -24.20 43.96
N TRP A 60 61.57 -25.24 44.57
CA TRP A 60 61.45 -26.64 44.11
C TRP A 60 60.41 -27.43 44.89
N LYS A 61 59.81 -26.83 45.93
CA LYS A 61 58.61 -27.28 46.67
C LYS A 61 57.48 -26.26 46.49
N ASP A 62 57.10 -26.01 45.24
CA ASP A 62 56.04 -25.06 44.86
C ASP A 62 54.63 -25.63 45.13
N TYR A 63 54.43 -26.21 46.32
CA TYR A 63 53.15 -26.74 46.77
C TYR A 63 52.15 -25.62 47.03
N PHE A 64 52.63 -24.55 47.66
CA PHE A 64 51.88 -23.38 48.06
C PHE A 64 52.62 -22.14 47.55
N VAL A 65 52.04 -21.45 46.58
CA VAL A 65 52.62 -20.23 46.00
C VAL A 65 51.92 -19.03 46.62
N CYS A 66 52.69 -18.16 47.26
CA CYS A 66 52.17 -16.93 47.85
C CYS A 66 52.59 -15.70 47.07
N SER A 67 51.71 -14.70 46.99
CA SER A 67 52.00 -13.39 46.43
C SER A 67 51.22 -12.32 47.18
N GLY A 68 51.87 -11.21 47.51
CA GLY A 68 51.22 -10.07 48.16
C GLY A 68 50.58 -10.38 49.53
N GLY A 69 51.11 -11.36 50.28
CA GLY A 69 50.57 -11.75 51.58
C GLY A 69 49.39 -12.72 51.54
N HIS A 70 49.13 -13.35 50.39
CA HIS A 70 48.06 -14.33 50.19
C HIS A 70 48.56 -15.57 49.45
N LEU A 71 47.86 -16.69 49.62
CA LEU A 71 48.03 -17.88 48.79
C LEU A 71 47.35 -17.66 47.43
N THR A 72 48.12 -17.73 46.34
CA THR A 72 47.58 -17.59 44.97
C THR A 72 47.44 -18.91 44.24
N ASP A 73 48.26 -19.91 44.57
CA ASP A 73 48.22 -21.21 43.89
C ASP A 73 48.53 -22.39 44.81
N LEU A 74 47.78 -23.47 44.61
CA LEU A 74 48.02 -24.79 45.17
C LEU A 74 48.40 -25.72 44.02
N ARG A 75 49.64 -26.21 43.96
CA ARG A 75 50.13 -26.99 42.80
C ARG A 75 50.98 -28.17 43.24
N ASN A 76 51.10 -29.21 42.43
CA ASN A 76 52.11 -30.27 42.59
C ASN A 76 52.14 -31.00 43.95
N LEU A 77 51.03 -31.10 44.68
CA LEU A 77 51.02 -31.79 45.98
C LEU A 77 51.57 -33.23 45.84
N PRO A 78 52.52 -33.68 46.68
CA PRO A 78 53.20 -34.97 46.51
C PRO A 78 52.30 -36.14 46.94
N GLY A 79 52.23 -37.20 46.13
CA GLY A 79 51.33 -38.34 46.36
C GLY A 79 51.80 -39.41 47.33
N THR A 80 53.05 -39.41 47.78
CA THR A 80 53.62 -40.55 48.52
C THR A 80 54.64 -40.16 49.59
N GLN A 81 54.27 -39.49 50.69
CA GLN A 81 55.12 -39.45 51.91
C GLN A 81 54.33 -39.44 53.24
N ILE A 82 55.06 -39.82 54.29
CA ILE A 82 54.66 -40.56 55.50
C ILE A 82 54.67 -39.62 56.72
N GLU A 83 54.01 -38.46 56.62
CA GLU A 83 53.93 -37.51 57.73
C GLU A 83 52.52 -37.51 58.31
N THR A 84 52.38 -37.95 59.56
CA THR A 84 51.14 -37.76 60.31
C THR A 84 51.14 -36.36 60.89
N ASN A 85 50.82 -35.39 60.04
CA ASN A 85 50.65 -33.96 60.35
C ASN A 85 49.48 -33.64 61.30
N GLY A 86 48.96 -34.65 62.01
CA GLY A 86 47.70 -34.61 62.72
C GLY A 86 46.48 -34.78 61.80
N MET A 87 45.30 -34.76 62.39
CA MET A 87 44.04 -34.74 61.65
C MET A 87 43.68 -33.30 61.27
N PRO A 88 43.10 -33.07 60.09
CA PRO A 88 42.56 -31.76 59.72
C PRO A 88 41.47 -31.33 60.71
N ASN A 89 41.44 -30.05 61.06
CA ASN A 89 40.45 -29.50 61.99
C ASN A 89 39.02 -29.67 61.45
N ALA A 90 38.27 -30.63 62.00
CA ALA A 90 36.90 -30.94 61.60
C ALA A 90 35.91 -29.78 61.82
N ASN A 91 36.21 -28.84 62.73
CA ASN A 91 35.37 -27.67 63.00
C ASN A 91 35.61 -26.52 62.00
N LEU A 92 36.64 -26.60 61.15
CA LEU A 92 36.88 -25.61 60.10
C LEU A 92 35.97 -25.90 58.91
N VAL A 93 34.74 -25.38 58.94
CA VAL A 93 33.70 -25.68 57.95
C VAL A 93 33.99 -25.02 56.59
N GLN A 94 34.62 -23.84 56.57
CA GLN A 94 34.91 -23.05 55.38
C GLN A 94 36.40 -22.66 55.33
N LEU A 95 36.99 -22.65 54.14
CA LEU A 95 38.36 -22.17 53.92
C LEU A 95 38.35 -20.66 53.60
N THR A 96 39.40 -19.94 53.98
CA THR A 96 39.58 -18.51 53.71
C THR A 96 40.78 -18.32 52.80
N LEU A 97 40.58 -18.39 51.48
CA LEU A 97 41.65 -18.30 50.48
C LEU A 97 41.27 -17.24 49.41
N PRO A 98 41.28 -15.94 49.75
CA PRO A 98 40.64 -14.88 48.95
C PRO A 98 41.31 -14.61 47.59
N GLU A 99 42.61 -14.88 47.47
CA GLU A 99 43.39 -14.63 46.25
C GLU A 99 43.77 -15.91 45.49
N LEU A 100 43.27 -17.08 45.91
CA LEU A 100 43.59 -18.36 45.28
C LEU A 100 42.97 -18.44 43.88
N LYS A 101 43.81 -18.68 42.88
CA LYS A 101 43.45 -18.78 41.45
C LYS A 101 43.47 -20.19 40.91
N THR A 102 44.32 -21.07 41.45
CA THR A 102 44.55 -22.38 40.86
C THR A 102 44.72 -23.45 41.93
N ILE A 103 44.05 -24.58 41.73
CA ILE A 103 44.22 -25.82 42.49
C ILE A 103 44.62 -26.93 41.52
N LEU A 104 45.81 -27.51 41.67
CA LEU A 104 46.30 -28.64 40.88
C LEU A 104 46.81 -29.75 41.81
N ILE A 105 45.96 -30.76 42.00
CA ILE A 105 46.28 -32.01 42.67
C ILE A 105 46.22 -33.11 41.62
N ASN A 106 47.40 -33.50 41.13
CA ASN A 106 47.54 -34.49 40.07
C ASN A 106 48.28 -35.72 40.60
N GLN A 107 47.60 -36.51 41.43
CA GLN A 107 48.18 -37.70 42.05
C GLN A 107 47.28 -38.91 41.81
N VAL A 108 47.89 -40.09 41.69
CA VAL A 108 47.18 -41.35 41.49
C VAL A 108 47.56 -42.28 42.64
N ASN A 109 46.58 -42.91 43.29
CA ASN A 109 46.77 -43.85 44.40
C ASN A 109 47.42 -43.26 45.68
N PHE A 110 46.95 -42.10 46.14
CA PHE A 110 47.36 -41.54 47.44
C PHE A 110 46.27 -41.70 48.51
N THR A 111 46.62 -41.47 49.78
CA THR A 111 45.66 -41.49 50.90
C THR A 111 45.59 -40.13 51.58
N VAL A 112 44.39 -39.67 51.89
CA VAL A 112 44.19 -38.48 52.73
C VAL A 112 44.24 -38.83 54.22
N ALA A 113 44.32 -37.82 55.09
CA ALA A 113 44.26 -38.01 56.54
C ALA A 113 42.84 -38.38 57.01
N ASP A 114 41.82 -37.68 56.52
CA ASP A 114 40.41 -37.94 56.84
C ASP A 114 39.57 -38.11 55.57
N PRO A 115 39.23 -39.36 55.17
CA PRO A 115 38.37 -39.59 54.01
C PRO A 115 36.95 -39.02 54.14
N ALA A 116 36.49 -38.68 55.35
CA ALA A 116 35.17 -38.09 55.58
C ALA A 116 35.14 -36.57 55.33
N GLN A 117 36.28 -35.93 55.09
CA GLN A 117 36.36 -34.50 54.76
C GLN A 117 36.98 -34.30 53.39
N SER A 118 36.30 -33.63 52.47
CA SER A 118 36.87 -33.28 51.16
C SER A 118 37.30 -31.82 51.11
N LEU A 119 38.45 -31.53 50.47
CA LEU A 119 38.81 -30.15 50.11
C LEU A 119 37.73 -29.54 49.21
N TYR A 120 37.20 -30.35 48.31
CA TYR A 120 36.26 -29.93 47.28
C TYR A 120 34.92 -29.46 47.87
N ASP A 121 34.42 -30.13 48.92
CA ASP A 121 33.21 -29.74 49.66
C ASP A 121 33.37 -28.40 50.41
N LYS A 122 34.61 -27.98 50.66
CA LYS A 122 34.93 -26.72 51.35
C LYS A 122 35.17 -25.55 50.40
N LEU A 123 35.18 -25.75 49.09
CA LEU A 123 35.40 -24.68 48.10
C LEU A 123 34.21 -23.73 47.90
N PRO A 124 32.92 -24.15 48.01
CA PRO A 124 31.80 -23.23 47.83
C PRO A 124 31.92 -22.00 48.74
N THR A 125 31.93 -20.81 48.14
CA THR A 125 32.08 -19.50 48.80
C THR A 125 33.43 -19.19 49.48
N SER A 126 34.42 -20.09 49.43
CA SER A 126 35.73 -19.96 50.10
C SER A 126 36.84 -19.30 49.26
N CYS A 127 36.77 -19.45 47.94
CA CYS A 127 37.86 -19.09 47.01
C CYS A 127 37.31 -18.25 45.84
N PRO A 128 36.98 -16.95 46.03
CA PRO A 128 36.22 -16.15 45.06
C PRO A 128 36.95 -15.85 43.74
N LYS A 129 38.27 -16.02 43.69
CA LYS A 129 39.12 -15.76 42.51
C LYS A 129 39.61 -17.03 41.81
N LEU A 130 39.06 -18.20 42.17
CA LEU A 130 39.48 -19.47 41.62
C LEU A 130 39.11 -19.56 40.13
N GLU A 131 40.09 -19.85 39.28
CA GLU A 131 39.95 -19.91 37.81
C GLU A 131 40.05 -21.36 37.30
N MET A 132 40.85 -22.20 37.98
CA MET A 132 41.14 -23.58 37.57
C MET A 132 41.16 -24.54 38.76
N ILE A 133 40.49 -25.69 38.59
CA ILE A 133 40.52 -26.83 39.51
C ILE A 133 40.93 -28.08 38.74
N GLN A 134 41.97 -28.75 39.22
CA GLN A 134 42.32 -30.10 38.82
C GLN A 134 42.49 -30.96 40.06
N LEU A 135 41.61 -31.94 40.24
CA LEU A 135 41.64 -32.89 41.34
C LEU A 135 41.59 -34.31 40.79
N MET A 136 42.74 -34.98 40.76
CA MET A 136 42.86 -36.34 40.28
C MET A 136 43.16 -37.28 41.45
N GLY A 137 42.45 -38.41 41.52
CA GLY A 137 42.75 -39.51 42.43
C GLY A 137 42.49 -39.25 43.92
N ASP A 138 41.74 -38.20 44.28
CA ASP A 138 41.41 -37.89 45.67
C ASP A 138 40.35 -38.86 46.23
N PRO A 139 40.70 -39.74 47.19
CA PRO A 139 39.77 -40.73 47.72
C PRO A 139 38.70 -40.15 48.64
N SER A 140 38.80 -38.88 49.07
CA SER A 140 37.76 -38.19 49.85
C SER A 140 36.62 -37.65 48.98
N MET A 141 36.78 -37.63 47.65
CA MET A 141 35.76 -37.12 46.76
C MET A 141 34.63 -38.15 46.57
N THR A 142 33.56 -37.99 47.35
CA THR A 142 32.40 -38.89 47.30
C THR A 142 31.31 -38.49 46.31
N ASN A 143 31.30 -37.25 45.81
CA ASN A 143 30.38 -36.73 44.78
C ASN A 143 30.84 -35.32 44.37
N PHE A 144 30.18 -34.73 43.37
CA PHE A 144 30.19 -33.28 43.24
C PHE A 144 29.49 -32.64 44.47
N PRO A 145 29.99 -31.51 44.99
CA PRO A 145 29.44 -30.88 46.17
C PRO A 145 28.06 -30.35 45.83
N ASN A 146 27.17 -30.42 46.83
CA ASN A 146 25.96 -29.62 46.78
C ASN A 146 26.42 -28.15 46.64
N ASN A 147 25.93 -27.47 45.60
CA ASN A 147 26.30 -26.10 45.24
C ASN A 147 27.62 -25.91 44.47
N PHE A 148 27.98 -26.84 43.58
CA PHE A 148 29.10 -26.64 42.65
C PHE A 148 29.01 -25.31 41.87
N ASP A 149 27.81 -24.85 41.53
CA ASP A 149 27.51 -23.58 40.88
C ASP A 149 27.94 -22.34 41.69
N LEU A 150 28.23 -22.49 42.99
CA LEU A 150 28.71 -21.43 43.89
C LEU A 150 30.23 -21.41 44.06
N ILE A 151 30.97 -22.33 43.45
CA ILE A 151 32.45 -22.31 43.50
C ILE A 151 32.95 -21.25 42.53
N ALA A 152 33.33 -20.09 43.06
CA ALA A 152 33.86 -18.97 42.28
C ALA A 152 33.01 -18.66 41.01
N PRO A 153 31.71 -18.35 41.18
CA PRO A 153 30.72 -18.29 40.09
C PRO A 153 31.03 -17.23 39.04
N THR A 154 32.01 -16.35 39.30
CA THR A 154 32.44 -15.26 38.43
C THR A 154 33.81 -15.48 37.78
N THR A 155 34.57 -16.51 38.18
CA THR A 155 35.96 -16.71 37.69
C THR A 155 36.29 -18.14 37.26
N LEU A 156 35.59 -19.18 37.75
CA LEU A 156 35.95 -20.57 37.46
C LEU A 156 35.63 -20.96 36.01
N GLN A 157 36.67 -21.34 35.26
CA GLN A 157 36.60 -21.66 33.82
C GLN A 157 36.97 -23.11 33.52
N THR A 158 37.95 -23.67 34.21
CA THR A 158 38.48 -25.01 33.91
C THR A 158 38.37 -25.93 35.10
N VAL A 159 37.75 -27.10 34.90
CA VAL A 159 37.56 -28.11 35.94
C VAL A 159 37.87 -29.49 35.39
N THR A 160 38.87 -30.16 35.97
CA THR A 160 39.25 -31.54 35.65
C THR A 160 39.22 -32.38 36.91
N ILE A 161 38.34 -33.39 36.95
CA ILE A 161 38.09 -34.17 38.18
C ILE A 161 38.09 -35.65 37.86
N SER A 162 38.70 -36.43 38.76
CA SER A 162 38.52 -37.88 38.80
C SER A 162 37.80 -38.30 40.07
N LEU A 163 36.75 -39.11 39.93
CA LEU A 163 35.92 -39.64 41.01
C LEU A 163 36.19 -41.15 41.15
N PRO A 164 37.26 -41.56 41.85
CA PRO A 164 37.54 -42.96 42.05
C PRO A 164 36.45 -43.57 42.96
N TYR A 165 36.00 -44.79 42.65
CA TYR A 165 35.06 -45.58 43.46
C TYR A 165 33.55 -45.29 43.34
N HIS A 166 33.10 -44.48 42.37
CA HIS A 166 31.66 -44.21 42.18
C HIS A 166 31.03 -45.01 41.05
N GLN A 167 29.84 -45.55 41.32
CA GLN A 167 29.02 -46.25 40.31
C GLN A 167 28.25 -45.27 39.41
N SER A 168 27.63 -44.24 40.00
CA SER A 168 26.82 -43.26 39.27
C SER A 168 27.46 -41.88 39.38
N ILE A 169 27.87 -41.30 38.25
CA ILE A 169 28.52 -39.98 38.19
C ILE A 169 27.55 -39.00 37.53
N LYS A 170 26.90 -38.14 38.32
CA LYS A 170 26.06 -37.05 37.81
C LYS A 170 26.90 -35.82 37.48
N LEU A 171 26.78 -35.30 36.26
CA LEU A 171 27.47 -34.07 35.87
C LEU A 171 26.89 -32.85 36.60
N PRO A 172 27.74 -31.88 37.01
CA PRO A 172 27.28 -30.72 37.75
C PRO A 172 26.88 -29.55 36.82
N SER A 173 26.23 -28.53 37.37
CA SER A 173 25.89 -27.28 36.67
C SER A 173 26.78 -26.13 37.12
N HIS A 174 27.24 -25.27 36.21
CA HIS A 174 28.03 -24.09 36.55
C HIS A 174 27.87 -22.97 35.52
N PRO A 175 27.77 -21.69 35.93
CA PRO A 175 27.50 -20.58 35.00
C PRO A 175 28.64 -20.25 34.03
N LEU A 176 29.90 -20.51 34.40
CA LEU A 176 31.09 -20.06 33.65
C LEU A 176 32.07 -21.16 33.20
N VAL A 177 31.89 -22.42 33.62
CA VAL A 177 32.87 -23.46 33.29
C VAL A 177 32.84 -23.69 31.78
N SER A 178 33.97 -23.43 31.12
CA SER A 178 34.17 -23.58 29.68
C SER A 178 34.85 -24.90 29.32
N ILE A 179 35.66 -25.43 30.22
CA ILE A 179 36.33 -26.73 30.07
C ILE A 179 35.96 -27.58 31.26
N LEU A 180 35.24 -28.68 31.02
CA LEU A 180 34.89 -29.64 32.04
C LEU A 180 35.41 -31.03 31.64
N GLU A 181 36.18 -31.65 32.50
CA GLU A 181 36.63 -33.03 32.34
C GLU A 181 36.28 -33.85 33.58
N VAL A 182 35.53 -34.94 33.40
CA VAL A 182 35.02 -35.76 34.51
C VAL A 182 35.29 -37.24 34.25
N TYR A 183 36.15 -37.83 35.08
CA TYR A 183 36.64 -39.19 34.90
C TYR A 183 36.25 -40.11 36.05
N GLY A 184 35.70 -41.28 35.73
CA GLY A 184 35.42 -42.36 36.68
C GLY A 184 36.54 -43.40 36.74
N SER A 185 36.42 -44.35 37.69
CA SER A 185 37.20 -45.60 37.67
C SER A 185 36.38 -46.74 37.04
N ASP A 186 36.96 -47.94 37.02
CA ASP A 186 36.30 -49.21 36.70
C ASP A 186 35.01 -49.51 37.50
N ASN A 187 34.73 -48.80 38.60
CA ASN A 187 33.48 -48.93 39.34
C ASN A 187 32.30 -48.18 38.69
N ALA A 188 32.55 -47.23 37.78
CA ALA A 188 31.51 -46.42 37.16
C ALA A 188 30.65 -47.26 36.21
N THR A 189 29.34 -47.27 36.46
CA THR A 189 28.31 -47.92 35.64
C THR A 189 27.49 -46.92 34.84
N GLU A 190 27.41 -45.65 35.26
CA GLU A 190 26.68 -44.62 34.51
C GLU A 190 27.26 -43.21 34.66
N PHE A 191 27.14 -42.42 33.58
CA PHE A 191 27.29 -40.95 33.61
C PHE A 191 25.93 -40.31 33.41
N VAL A 192 25.40 -39.64 34.43
CA VAL A 192 24.06 -39.05 34.41
C VAL A 192 24.13 -37.61 33.91
N ILE A 193 23.45 -37.36 32.79
CA ILE A 193 23.17 -36.03 32.23
C ILE A 193 21.65 -35.93 32.13
N ASP A 194 21.05 -35.25 33.10
CA ASP A 194 19.60 -35.02 33.11
C ASP A 194 19.28 -33.57 32.75
N ASP A 195 17.99 -33.27 32.66
CA ASP A 195 17.45 -31.97 32.29
C ASP A 195 17.81 -30.81 33.25
N THR A 196 18.44 -31.10 34.39
CA THR A 196 18.89 -30.11 35.39
C THR A 196 20.35 -29.70 35.20
N VAL A 197 21.13 -30.42 34.39
CA VAL A 197 22.52 -30.10 34.09
C VAL A 197 22.58 -28.90 33.14
N LEU A 198 23.17 -27.79 33.59
CA LEU A 198 23.29 -26.53 32.87
C LEU A 198 24.74 -26.05 32.87
N LEU A 199 25.40 -26.17 31.72
CA LEU A 199 26.77 -25.73 31.48
C LEU A 199 26.81 -24.81 30.25
N PRO A 200 26.23 -23.59 30.36
CA PRO A 200 26.00 -22.72 29.21
C PRO A 200 27.27 -22.18 28.54
N LYS A 201 28.43 -22.28 29.20
CA LYS A 201 29.72 -21.83 28.69
C LYS A 201 30.66 -22.97 28.29
N ALA A 202 30.29 -24.23 28.52
CA ALA A 202 31.13 -25.38 28.22
C ALA A 202 31.35 -25.51 26.72
N THR A 203 32.59 -25.26 26.27
CA THR A 203 33.04 -25.45 24.89
C THR A 203 33.74 -26.79 24.70
N LEU A 204 34.31 -27.35 25.77
CA LEU A 204 34.97 -28.65 25.79
C LEU A 204 34.43 -29.49 26.96
N LEU A 205 34.03 -30.72 26.65
CA LEU A 205 33.65 -31.72 27.64
C LEU A 205 34.46 -33.01 27.44
N GLY A 206 35.29 -33.36 28.41
CA GLY A 206 35.95 -34.66 28.52
C GLY A 206 35.22 -35.53 29.54
N PHE A 207 35.01 -36.81 29.23
CA PHE A 207 34.41 -37.70 30.22
C PHE A 207 34.73 -39.17 29.96
N GLY A 208 34.53 -40.02 30.97
CA GLY A 208 34.65 -41.47 30.81
C GLY A 208 35.66 -42.08 31.78
N ILE A 209 36.35 -43.13 31.36
CA ILE A 209 37.29 -43.89 32.18
C ILE A 209 38.66 -43.87 31.47
N PRO A 210 39.64 -43.07 31.94
CA PRO A 210 40.87 -42.78 31.20
C PRO A 210 41.92 -43.87 31.23
N ASN A 211 41.92 -44.78 32.23
CA ASN A 211 42.87 -45.90 32.32
C ASN A 211 42.34 -46.98 33.28
N GLY A 212 41.54 -47.93 32.76
CA GLY A 212 41.23 -49.17 33.48
C GLY A 212 42.33 -50.19 33.18
N GLY A 213 43.12 -50.59 34.17
CA GLY A 213 44.18 -51.61 34.00
C GLY A 213 43.68 -53.02 33.66
N ILE A 214 42.41 -53.18 33.26
CA ILE A 214 41.73 -54.45 33.00
C ILE A 214 40.71 -54.23 31.88
N ASN A 215 40.56 -55.22 31.00
CA ASN A 215 39.72 -55.25 29.80
C ASN A 215 38.20 -55.06 30.00
N ASN A 216 37.74 -54.62 31.17
CA ASN A 216 36.32 -54.51 31.50
C ASN A 216 35.96 -53.08 31.91
N ASN A 217 35.25 -52.38 31.02
CA ASN A 217 34.47 -51.20 31.36
C ASN A 217 33.11 -51.64 31.92
N ASN A 218 32.77 -51.22 33.14
CA ASN A 218 31.45 -51.49 33.72
C ASN A 218 30.38 -50.46 33.31
N LEU A 219 30.74 -49.46 32.51
CA LEU A 219 29.82 -48.43 32.02
C LEU A 219 28.73 -49.07 31.15
N GLN A 220 27.47 -48.81 31.52
CA GLN A 220 26.27 -49.33 30.86
C GLN A 220 25.47 -48.20 30.20
N SER A 221 25.45 -47.00 30.78
CA SER A 221 24.66 -45.88 30.28
C SER A 221 25.40 -44.54 30.38
N ILE A 222 25.13 -43.67 29.41
CA ILE A 222 25.56 -42.27 29.39
C ILE A 222 24.32 -41.43 29.07
N GLY A 223 24.11 -40.33 29.80
CA GLY A 223 23.03 -39.39 29.52
C GLY A 223 23.16 -38.73 28.15
N ASN A 224 22.07 -38.14 27.67
CA ASN A 224 22.04 -37.53 26.35
C ASN A 224 22.75 -36.16 26.36
N PHE A 225 23.58 -35.90 25.36
CA PHE A 225 24.19 -34.60 25.15
C PHE A 225 23.20 -33.74 24.36
N THR A 226 22.65 -32.71 24.97
CA THR A 226 21.65 -31.84 24.33
C THR A 226 22.10 -30.38 24.35
N ALA A 227 21.61 -29.59 23.40
CA ALA A 227 21.82 -28.14 23.37
C ALA A 227 21.31 -27.43 24.64
N LYS A 228 20.36 -28.04 25.37
CA LYS A 228 19.85 -27.49 26.64
C LYS A 228 20.92 -27.52 27.73
N SER A 229 21.62 -28.65 27.87
CA SER A 229 22.69 -28.79 28.85
C SER A 229 23.99 -28.14 28.40
N PHE A 230 24.26 -28.17 27.09
CA PHE A 230 25.54 -27.74 26.50
C PHE A 230 25.35 -26.86 25.24
N PRO A 231 24.79 -25.66 25.37
CA PRO A 231 24.49 -24.80 24.22
C PRO A 231 25.72 -24.26 23.47
N ALA A 232 26.91 -24.29 24.09
CA ALA A 232 28.16 -23.77 23.53
C ALA A 232 29.20 -24.85 23.20
N LEU A 233 28.83 -26.14 23.31
CA LEU A 233 29.80 -27.23 23.22
C LEU A 233 30.24 -27.47 21.79
N THR A 234 31.53 -27.28 21.56
CA THR A 234 32.18 -27.45 20.25
C THR A 234 33.02 -28.71 20.18
N ALA A 235 33.53 -29.21 21.31
CA ALA A 235 34.38 -30.39 21.34
C ALA A 235 34.03 -31.38 22.46
N LEU A 236 33.93 -32.67 22.10
CA LEU A 236 33.63 -33.77 23.01
C LEU A 236 34.77 -34.78 23.00
N TYR A 237 35.29 -35.11 24.19
CA TYR A 237 36.44 -35.99 24.40
C TYR A 237 36.06 -37.21 25.25
N PRO A 238 35.35 -38.19 24.67
CA PRO A 238 34.98 -39.41 25.40
C PRO A 238 36.19 -40.33 25.56
N SER A 239 36.52 -40.68 26.80
CA SER A 239 37.43 -41.78 27.11
C SER A 239 36.64 -43.03 27.42
N LEU A 240 36.26 -43.76 26.37
CA LEU A 240 35.46 -44.97 26.49
C LEU A 240 36.33 -46.20 26.24
N LEU A 241 36.15 -47.21 27.08
CA LEU A 241 36.76 -48.52 26.95
C LEU A 241 35.73 -49.55 26.49
N PHE A 242 36.20 -50.71 26.03
CA PHE A 242 35.34 -51.81 25.60
C PHE A 242 34.32 -52.23 26.68
N SER A 243 33.04 -52.30 26.29
CA SER A 243 31.91 -52.71 27.14
C SER A 243 31.04 -53.76 26.44
N THR A 244 30.34 -54.59 27.19
CA THR A 244 29.32 -55.53 26.68
C THR A 244 28.04 -55.45 27.53
N PRO A 245 26.89 -55.02 26.96
CA PRO A 245 26.66 -54.56 25.59
C PRO A 245 27.40 -53.23 25.25
N PRO A 246 27.47 -52.84 23.95
CA PRO A 246 28.03 -51.54 23.56
C PRO A 246 27.29 -50.39 24.25
N VAL A 247 28.04 -49.40 24.73
CA VAL A 247 27.43 -48.17 25.29
C VAL A 247 26.95 -47.28 24.15
N GLN A 248 25.78 -46.64 24.35
CA GLN A 248 25.21 -45.69 23.39
C GLN A 248 25.53 -44.25 23.79
N LEU A 249 26.08 -43.49 22.84
CA LEU A 249 26.38 -42.06 22.97
C LEU A 249 25.41 -41.25 22.11
N ASN A 250 24.42 -40.60 22.73
CA ASN A 250 23.41 -39.81 22.02
C ASN A 250 23.80 -38.32 21.99
N ILE A 251 24.00 -37.78 20.79
CA ILE A 251 24.47 -36.41 20.56
C ILE A 251 23.41 -35.61 19.79
N ASP A 252 22.83 -34.62 20.48
CA ASP A 252 21.92 -33.60 19.95
C ASP A 252 22.41 -32.19 20.30
N VAL A 253 23.62 -31.87 19.82
CA VAL A 253 24.30 -30.61 20.08
C VAL A 253 24.64 -29.93 18.75
N PRO A 254 23.89 -28.92 18.31
CA PRO A 254 24.04 -28.28 17.00
C PRO A 254 25.24 -27.31 16.92
N THR A 255 26.21 -27.45 17.81
CA THR A 255 27.46 -26.68 17.83
C THR A 255 28.70 -27.59 17.83
N LEU A 256 28.52 -28.92 17.89
CA LEU A 256 29.62 -29.86 18.05
C LEU A 256 30.38 -30.03 16.72
N THR A 257 31.59 -29.48 16.66
CA THR A 257 32.49 -29.57 15.50
C THR A 257 33.51 -30.70 15.64
N THR A 258 33.86 -31.09 16.87
CA THR A 258 34.96 -32.02 17.12
C THR A 258 34.54 -33.15 18.05
N LEU A 259 34.75 -34.40 17.63
CA LEU A 259 34.57 -35.60 18.44
C LEU A 259 35.87 -36.40 18.45
N VAL A 260 36.54 -36.48 19.60
CA VAL A 260 37.83 -37.15 19.75
C VAL A 260 37.74 -38.15 20.88
N PHE A 261 37.59 -39.43 20.55
CA PHE A 261 37.75 -40.47 21.55
C PHE A 261 39.17 -40.41 22.09
N GLN A 262 39.35 -40.36 23.40
CA GLN A 262 40.66 -40.37 24.02
C GLN A 262 41.21 -41.81 24.02
N ASP A 263 42.52 -41.98 23.78
CA ASP A 263 43.14 -43.31 23.83
C ASP A 263 43.24 -43.79 25.28
N GLY A 264 42.28 -44.63 25.68
CA GLY A 264 42.22 -45.19 27.04
C GLY A 264 43.02 -46.48 27.26
N GLY A 265 43.74 -47.01 26.27
CA GLY A 265 44.55 -48.23 26.43
C GLY A 265 44.50 -49.24 25.26
N GLN A 266 44.81 -50.51 25.53
CA GLN A 266 45.02 -51.54 24.48
C GLN A 266 43.73 -52.10 23.86
N VAL A 267 42.57 -51.92 24.49
CA VAL A 267 41.30 -52.46 23.99
C VAL A 267 40.47 -51.34 23.36
N PRO A 268 40.02 -51.47 22.10
CA PRO A 268 39.25 -50.42 21.46
C PRO A 268 37.83 -50.27 22.03
N PRO A 269 37.23 -49.07 21.98
CA PRO A 269 35.85 -48.84 22.42
C PRO A 269 34.83 -49.62 21.59
N ASN A 270 33.84 -50.21 22.29
CA ASN A 270 32.63 -50.78 21.70
C ASN A 270 31.46 -49.83 21.97
N THR A 271 31.15 -48.97 20.99
CA THR A 271 30.27 -47.81 21.22
C THR A 271 29.40 -47.54 20.00
N ILE A 272 28.12 -47.24 20.24
CA ILE A 272 27.18 -46.78 19.22
C ILE A 272 27.03 -45.27 19.39
N VAL A 273 27.53 -44.49 18.43
CA VAL A 273 27.39 -43.03 18.44
C VAL A 273 26.18 -42.65 17.60
N HIS A 274 25.16 -42.11 18.25
CA HIS A 274 23.96 -41.63 17.60
C HIS A 274 23.97 -40.10 17.50
N PHE A 275 23.86 -39.58 16.27
CA PHE A 275 23.72 -38.16 16.01
C PHE A 275 22.29 -37.84 15.58
N ASN A 276 21.68 -36.86 16.23
CA ASN A 276 20.39 -36.31 15.77
C ASN A 276 20.58 -35.42 14.52
N SER A 277 21.75 -34.80 14.37
CA SER A 277 22.12 -33.98 13.22
C SER A 277 23.59 -34.21 12.82
N THR A 278 23.86 -34.30 11.52
CA THR A 278 25.18 -34.56 10.94
C THR A 278 25.85 -33.32 10.35
N GLN A 279 25.23 -32.16 10.52
CA GLN A 279 25.62 -30.92 9.83
C GLN A 279 26.81 -30.21 10.47
N TRP A 280 27.18 -30.52 11.71
CA TRP A 280 28.10 -29.68 12.48
C TRP A 280 29.50 -30.27 12.62
N LEU A 281 29.62 -31.60 12.64
CA LEU A 281 30.88 -32.29 12.89
C LEU A 281 31.85 -32.09 11.72
N THR A 282 33.04 -31.55 12.02
CA THR A 282 34.13 -31.33 11.06
C THR A 282 35.31 -32.28 11.27
N ASP A 283 35.53 -32.73 12.50
CA ASP A 283 36.69 -33.53 12.88
C ASP A 283 36.28 -34.70 13.77
N LEU A 284 36.66 -35.91 13.35
CA LEU A 284 36.36 -37.16 14.03
C LEU A 284 37.65 -37.95 14.26
N THR A 285 37.94 -38.27 15.52
CA THR A 285 38.98 -39.24 15.88
C THR A 285 38.38 -40.35 16.71
N TYR A 286 38.53 -41.60 16.29
CA TYR A 286 38.08 -42.77 17.04
C TYR A 286 39.10 -43.91 16.98
N PHE A 287 38.89 -44.93 17.81
CA PHE A 287 39.81 -46.07 17.93
C PHE A 287 39.08 -47.39 17.70
N GLY A 288 39.74 -48.32 17.02
CA GLY A 288 39.21 -49.66 16.78
C GLY A 288 38.12 -49.77 15.73
N THR A 289 37.46 -50.93 15.74
CA THR A 289 36.47 -51.36 14.73
C THR A 289 35.05 -51.38 15.25
N ASP A 290 34.89 -51.38 16.57
CA ASP A 290 33.61 -51.64 17.23
C ASP A 290 32.87 -50.33 17.57
N THR A 291 33.42 -49.19 17.14
CA THR A 291 32.71 -47.90 17.14
C THR A 291 31.87 -47.78 15.87
N THR A 292 30.57 -47.65 16.05
CA THR A 292 29.59 -47.50 14.95
C THR A 292 28.89 -46.15 15.02
N PHE A 293 28.50 -45.62 13.86
CA PHE A 293 27.86 -44.31 13.73
C PHE A 293 26.46 -44.45 13.14
N ASN A 294 25.48 -43.82 13.79
CA ASN A 294 24.09 -43.78 13.34
C ASN A 294 23.57 -42.33 13.31
N PRO A 295 23.30 -41.74 12.13
CA PRO A 295 23.46 -42.31 10.79
C PRO A 295 24.93 -42.53 10.41
N GLY A 296 25.18 -43.30 9.34
CA GLY A 296 26.54 -43.59 8.87
C GLY A 296 27.28 -42.35 8.36
N LEU A 297 28.62 -42.43 8.33
CA LEU A 297 29.51 -41.29 8.05
C LEU A 297 29.30 -40.61 6.68
N THR A 298 28.71 -41.30 5.70
CA THR A 298 28.38 -40.73 4.37
C THR A 298 27.41 -39.57 4.43
N THR A 299 26.64 -39.44 5.52
CA THR A 299 25.63 -38.39 5.70
C THR A 299 26.20 -37.08 6.28
N PHE A 300 27.49 -37.03 6.62
CA PHE A 300 28.13 -35.88 7.26
C PHE A 300 28.73 -34.94 6.22
N GLN A 301 27.98 -33.92 5.82
CA GLN A 301 28.40 -33.02 4.74
C GLN A 301 29.58 -32.13 5.12
N ASN A 302 29.76 -31.79 6.39
CA ASN A 302 30.81 -30.88 6.84
C ASN A 302 32.03 -31.58 7.46
N LEU A 303 32.04 -32.92 7.48
CA LEU A 303 33.14 -33.72 8.01
C LEU A 303 34.35 -33.64 7.08
N LYS A 304 35.43 -33.04 7.58
CA LYS A 304 36.68 -32.77 6.85
C LYS A 304 37.80 -33.74 7.23
N SER A 305 37.86 -34.18 8.47
CA SER A 305 38.92 -35.08 8.94
C SER A 305 38.35 -36.30 9.65
N VAL A 306 38.85 -37.48 9.27
CA VAL A 306 38.64 -38.73 10.01
C VAL A 306 39.99 -39.36 10.31
N THR A 307 40.28 -39.56 11.59
CA THR A 307 41.46 -40.30 12.05
C THR A 307 41.01 -41.52 12.84
N VAL A 308 41.55 -42.68 12.49
CA VAL A 308 41.21 -43.95 13.16
C VAL A 308 42.47 -44.63 13.64
N GLY A 309 42.64 -44.72 14.96
CA GLY A 309 43.75 -45.44 15.58
C GLY A 309 43.38 -46.90 15.87
N LYS A 310 44.39 -47.79 15.92
CA LYS A 310 44.22 -49.21 16.33
C LYS A 310 43.09 -49.93 15.59
N TYR A 311 42.89 -49.63 14.30
CA TYR A 311 41.83 -50.24 13.51
C TYR A 311 42.20 -51.68 13.15
N THR A 312 41.57 -52.65 13.81
CA THR A 312 41.92 -54.09 13.75
C THR A 312 41.20 -54.89 12.66
N SER A 313 40.25 -54.29 11.94
CA SER A 313 39.44 -54.97 10.93
C SER A 313 40.17 -54.99 9.59
N PRO A 314 40.10 -56.10 8.83
CA PRO A 314 40.59 -56.14 7.47
C PRO A 314 39.72 -55.34 6.49
N LEU A 315 38.48 -54.98 6.87
CA LEU A 315 37.53 -54.29 6.01
C LEU A 315 37.78 -52.78 6.00
N TYR A 316 37.70 -52.17 4.81
CA TYR A 316 37.84 -50.73 4.66
C TYR A 316 36.59 -49.98 5.23
N PRO A 317 36.76 -48.99 6.12
CA PRO A 317 35.64 -48.36 6.82
C PRO A 317 34.74 -47.51 5.91
N PHE A 318 35.23 -47.07 4.74
CA PHE A 318 34.47 -46.27 3.77
C PHE A 318 33.93 -47.10 2.59
N SER A 319 33.73 -48.40 2.79
CA SER A 319 33.16 -49.29 1.76
C SER A 319 31.80 -48.86 1.23
N GLN A 320 31.00 -48.17 2.05
CA GLN A 320 29.67 -47.64 1.69
C GLN A 320 29.72 -46.21 1.12
N GLY A 321 30.90 -45.58 1.02
CA GLY A 321 31.06 -44.19 0.60
C GLY A 321 31.88 -43.35 1.58
N TYR A 322 32.37 -42.21 1.10
CA TYR A 322 33.02 -41.18 1.91
C TYR A 322 32.04 -40.06 2.29
N PRO A 323 32.31 -39.31 3.37
CA PRO A 323 31.73 -37.99 3.56
C PRO A 323 32.03 -37.09 2.33
N PRO A 324 31.05 -36.36 1.77
CA PRO A 324 31.21 -35.66 0.48
C PRO A 324 32.34 -34.62 0.42
N ASN A 325 32.63 -33.93 1.53
CA ASN A 325 33.64 -32.86 1.61
C ASN A 325 34.88 -33.28 2.43
N ILE A 326 35.16 -34.58 2.52
CA ILE A 326 36.31 -35.08 3.25
C ILE A 326 37.62 -34.51 2.69
N VAL A 327 38.52 -34.09 3.57
CA VAL A 327 39.84 -33.52 3.25
C VAL A 327 40.95 -34.50 3.62
N SER A 328 40.85 -35.14 4.79
CA SER A 328 41.88 -36.06 5.30
C SER A 328 41.28 -37.32 5.90
N VAL A 329 41.81 -38.47 5.48
CA VAL A 329 41.52 -39.78 6.04
C VAL A 329 42.83 -40.41 6.51
N ASN A 330 42.96 -40.63 7.82
CA ASN A 330 44.18 -41.20 8.42
C ASN A 330 43.85 -42.52 9.13
N LEU A 331 44.40 -43.61 8.62
CA LEU A 331 44.22 -44.99 9.06
C LEU A 331 45.59 -45.70 9.22
N PRO A 332 46.57 -45.11 9.94
CA PRO A 332 47.90 -45.70 10.05
C PRO A 332 47.88 -46.96 10.93
N LEU A 333 48.82 -47.88 10.67
CA LEU A 333 49.04 -49.11 11.45
C LEU A 333 47.78 -49.96 11.61
N SER A 334 46.94 -50.02 10.56
CA SER A 334 45.67 -50.75 10.56
C SER A 334 45.79 -52.17 9.99
N SER A 335 44.83 -53.05 10.32
CA SER A 335 44.75 -54.39 9.73
C SER A 335 44.10 -54.41 8.33
N ILE A 336 43.78 -53.25 7.73
CA ILE A 336 43.08 -53.14 6.45
C ILE A 336 43.84 -53.90 5.38
N SER A 337 43.19 -54.87 4.73
CA SER A 337 43.83 -55.74 3.73
C SER A 337 43.61 -55.28 2.29
N THR A 338 42.61 -54.45 2.02
CA THR A 338 42.34 -53.88 0.69
C THR A 338 41.53 -52.59 0.81
N ILE A 339 41.55 -51.77 -0.25
CA ILE A 339 40.75 -50.55 -0.37
C ILE A 339 39.61 -50.85 -1.35
N THR A 340 38.37 -50.55 -0.97
CA THR A 340 37.21 -50.77 -1.87
C THR A 340 37.24 -49.79 -3.05
N PRO A 341 36.70 -50.19 -4.23
CA PRO A 341 36.64 -49.34 -5.42
C PRO A 341 35.57 -48.24 -5.29
N THR A 342 35.68 -47.44 -4.24
CA THR A 342 34.80 -46.32 -3.92
C THR A 342 35.55 -45.03 -4.26
N PRO A 343 35.05 -44.21 -5.20
CA PRO A 343 35.73 -42.97 -5.59
C PRO A 343 35.92 -42.02 -4.41
N ILE A 344 37.16 -41.61 -4.15
CA ILE A 344 37.46 -40.59 -3.16
C ILE A 344 36.99 -39.21 -3.68
N PRO A 345 36.40 -38.34 -2.83
CA PRO A 345 36.01 -36.99 -3.25
C PRO A 345 37.22 -36.14 -3.69
N SER A 346 36.99 -35.23 -4.64
CA SER A 346 38.04 -34.32 -5.15
C SER A 346 38.54 -33.31 -4.11
N SER A 347 37.80 -33.13 -3.00
CA SER A 347 38.20 -32.34 -1.84
C SER A 347 39.33 -32.98 -1.02
N ALA A 348 39.57 -34.28 -1.19
CA ALA A 348 40.55 -35.00 -0.39
C ALA A 348 41.99 -34.59 -0.74
N THR A 349 42.76 -34.24 0.27
CA THR A 349 44.18 -33.88 0.18
C THR A 349 45.09 -34.91 0.82
N SER A 350 44.57 -35.80 1.67
CA SER A 350 45.35 -36.85 2.32
C SER A 350 44.56 -38.15 2.48
N LEU A 351 45.14 -39.26 2.03
CA LEU A 351 44.76 -40.62 2.39
C LEU A 351 46.01 -41.33 2.93
N ASP A 352 46.07 -41.50 4.25
CA ASP A 352 47.19 -42.15 4.94
C ASP A 352 46.80 -43.54 5.45
N LEU A 353 47.48 -44.56 4.90
CA LEU A 353 47.37 -45.97 5.26
C LEU A 353 48.73 -46.53 5.64
N THR A 354 49.65 -45.70 6.13
CA THR A 354 51.02 -46.09 6.49
C THR A 354 51.05 -47.28 7.45
N GLY A 355 51.84 -48.30 7.13
CA GLY A 355 52.04 -49.49 7.96
C GLY A 355 50.79 -50.36 8.12
N SER A 356 49.81 -50.21 7.23
CA SER A 356 48.64 -51.09 7.18
C SER A 356 48.99 -52.43 6.49
N GLN A 357 47.99 -53.29 6.28
CA GLN A 357 48.16 -54.61 5.65
C GLN A 357 47.61 -54.66 4.21
N VAL A 358 47.56 -53.52 3.53
CA VAL A 358 46.94 -53.39 2.20
C VAL A 358 47.69 -54.27 1.19
N ALA A 359 46.95 -55.08 0.43
CA ALA A 359 47.45 -56.03 -0.55
C ALA A 359 46.76 -55.86 -1.91
N MET A 360 47.37 -56.40 -2.97
CA MET A 360 46.77 -56.48 -4.31
C MET A 360 45.68 -57.57 -4.40
N PRO A 361 44.70 -57.45 -5.32
CA PRO A 361 44.50 -56.38 -6.31
C PRO A 361 43.81 -55.13 -5.76
N ILE A 362 44.14 -53.96 -6.33
CA ILE A 362 43.52 -52.66 -6.01
C ILE A 362 43.26 -51.93 -7.33
N ASP A 363 42.05 -51.39 -7.50
CA ASP A 363 41.65 -50.58 -8.66
C ASP A 363 41.79 -49.09 -8.33
N PHE A 364 43.00 -48.55 -8.43
CA PHE A 364 43.26 -47.14 -8.19
C PHE A 364 42.63 -46.25 -9.25
N ASN A 365 42.41 -46.76 -10.47
CA ASN A 365 41.70 -46.04 -11.52
C ASN A 365 40.28 -45.65 -11.09
N THR A 366 39.53 -46.56 -10.48
CA THR A 366 38.20 -46.24 -9.92
C THR A 366 38.29 -45.41 -8.65
N ILE A 367 39.20 -45.75 -7.71
CA ILE A 367 39.32 -45.04 -6.43
C ILE A 367 39.69 -43.57 -6.61
N LEU A 368 40.59 -43.28 -7.55
CA LEU A 368 41.21 -41.96 -7.73
C LEU A 368 40.63 -41.16 -8.90
N GLN A 369 39.56 -41.63 -9.56
CA GLN A 369 39.01 -41.01 -10.78
C GLN A 369 38.70 -39.51 -10.64
N ASN A 370 38.29 -39.07 -9.45
CA ASN A 370 37.92 -37.68 -9.14
C ASN A 370 39.10 -36.81 -8.66
N THR A 371 40.31 -37.36 -8.56
CA THR A 371 41.47 -36.65 -8.00
C THR A 371 41.97 -35.56 -8.95
N THR A 372 42.22 -34.37 -8.42
CA THR A 372 42.64 -33.17 -9.17
C THR A 372 44.01 -32.63 -8.74
N GLY A 373 44.94 -33.49 -8.32
CA GLY A 373 46.33 -33.06 -8.04
C GLY A 373 46.66 -32.66 -6.61
N ASN A 374 45.69 -32.67 -5.69
CA ASN A 374 45.92 -32.28 -4.29
C ASN A 374 46.15 -33.45 -3.33
N LEU A 375 45.74 -34.66 -3.72
CA LEU A 375 45.77 -35.83 -2.86
C LEU A 375 47.19 -36.37 -2.68
N VAL A 376 47.61 -36.48 -1.42
CA VAL A 376 48.75 -37.28 -0.98
C VAL A 376 48.23 -38.68 -0.65
N LEU A 377 48.71 -39.69 -1.36
CA LEU A 377 48.43 -41.09 -1.08
C LEU A 377 49.64 -41.71 -0.39
N ASN A 378 49.50 -42.02 0.89
CA ASN A 378 50.55 -42.62 1.68
C ASN A 378 50.25 -44.09 1.99
N LEU A 379 50.98 -44.98 1.33
CA LEU A 379 50.90 -46.44 1.46
C LEU A 379 52.23 -47.02 1.99
N GLN A 380 53.07 -46.19 2.60
CA GLN A 380 54.37 -46.60 3.12
C GLN A 380 54.23 -47.80 4.07
N ASN A 381 55.19 -48.73 4.05
CA ASN A 381 55.26 -49.92 4.92
C ASN A 381 54.08 -50.90 4.82
N ASN A 382 53.30 -50.87 3.73
CA ASN A 382 52.34 -51.94 3.41
C ASN A 382 53.07 -53.10 2.73
N VAL A 383 53.70 -53.98 3.52
CA VAL A 383 54.50 -55.11 3.00
C VAL A 383 53.72 -56.03 2.04
N PRO A 384 52.43 -56.35 2.27
CA PRO A 384 51.64 -57.18 1.35
C PRO A 384 51.33 -56.53 -0.01
N LEU A 385 51.49 -55.21 -0.15
CA LEU A 385 51.27 -54.50 -1.41
C LEU A 385 52.43 -54.81 -2.36
N SER A 386 52.26 -55.86 -3.16
CA SER A 386 53.29 -56.41 -4.04
C SER A 386 52.78 -56.63 -5.47
N GLY A 387 53.64 -56.37 -6.45
CA GLY A 387 53.32 -56.47 -7.88
C GLY A 387 53.36 -55.13 -8.62
N PRO A 388 53.04 -55.12 -9.93
CA PRO A 388 53.14 -53.92 -10.76
C PRO A 388 51.88 -53.03 -10.65
N LEU A 389 52.08 -51.71 -10.67
CA LEU A 389 51.02 -50.68 -10.72
C LEU A 389 51.08 -49.84 -12.01
N ASP A 390 51.81 -50.29 -13.04
CA ASP A 390 52.03 -49.54 -14.29
C ASP A 390 50.75 -49.27 -15.10
N LEU A 391 49.69 -50.05 -14.87
CA LEU A 391 48.37 -49.87 -15.52
C LEU A 391 47.41 -48.93 -14.75
N GLU A 392 47.78 -48.50 -13.54
CA GLU A 392 46.95 -47.64 -12.67
C GLU A 392 47.20 -46.16 -12.98
N THR A 393 46.74 -45.69 -14.14
CA THR A 393 47.04 -44.35 -14.66
C THR A 393 46.50 -43.22 -13.79
N SER A 394 45.46 -43.44 -12.99
CA SER A 394 44.95 -42.40 -12.08
C SER A 394 45.91 -42.05 -10.94
N LEU A 395 46.92 -42.88 -10.67
CA LEU A 395 48.02 -42.52 -9.77
C LEU A 395 48.78 -41.28 -10.26
N CYS A 396 48.82 -41.04 -11.58
CA CYS A 396 49.46 -39.87 -12.19
C CYS A 396 48.81 -38.53 -11.81
N LYS A 397 47.59 -38.56 -11.24
CA LYS A 397 46.83 -37.39 -10.80
C LYS A 397 47.16 -36.97 -9.37
N LEU A 398 48.00 -37.72 -8.67
CA LEU A 398 48.32 -37.46 -7.25
C LEU A 398 49.26 -36.27 -7.09
N LYS A 399 49.19 -35.62 -5.92
CA LYS A 399 50.21 -34.66 -5.47
C LYS A 399 51.52 -35.36 -5.14
N LEU A 400 51.40 -36.45 -4.39
CA LEU A 400 52.49 -37.30 -3.93
C LEU A 400 52.00 -38.73 -3.73
N LEU A 401 52.80 -39.70 -4.18
CA LEU A 401 52.59 -41.14 -3.96
C LEU A 401 53.73 -41.72 -3.11
N ASN A 402 53.45 -42.20 -1.90
CA ASN A 402 54.45 -42.85 -1.05
C ASN A 402 54.21 -44.36 -0.96
N LEU A 403 55.13 -45.13 -1.53
CA LEU A 403 55.17 -46.59 -1.57
C LEU A 403 56.44 -47.15 -0.90
N GLY A 404 57.16 -46.36 -0.10
CA GLY A 404 58.38 -46.83 0.58
C GLY A 404 58.09 -48.06 1.45
N GLY A 405 58.96 -49.08 1.44
CA GLY A 405 58.77 -50.29 2.26
C GLY A 405 57.65 -51.24 1.78
N THR A 406 57.15 -51.07 0.56
CA THR A 406 56.19 -52.01 -0.09
C THR A 406 56.91 -53.02 -1.01
N GLY A 407 56.18 -54.00 -1.54
CA GLY A 407 56.64 -54.96 -2.55
C GLY A 407 56.34 -54.56 -4.00
N VAL A 408 55.93 -53.31 -4.25
CA VAL A 408 55.60 -52.83 -5.61
C VAL A 408 56.81 -52.95 -6.54
N THR A 409 56.59 -53.40 -7.78
CA THR A 409 57.66 -53.64 -8.76
C THR A 409 57.70 -52.65 -9.92
N LYS A 410 56.58 -51.98 -10.22
CA LYS A 410 56.45 -50.97 -11.27
C LYS A 410 55.43 -49.89 -10.89
N ILE A 411 55.60 -48.69 -11.44
CA ILE A 411 54.66 -47.57 -11.34
C ILE A 411 54.43 -46.95 -12.73
N PRO A 412 53.37 -46.15 -12.93
CA PRO A 412 53.08 -45.52 -14.23
C PRO A 412 54.19 -44.57 -14.73
N ASP A 413 54.30 -44.46 -16.05
CA ASP A 413 55.35 -43.70 -16.76
C ASP A 413 55.42 -42.22 -16.40
N CYS A 414 54.29 -41.60 -16.04
CA CYS A 414 54.20 -40.17 -15.68
C CYS A 414 55.16 -39.77 -14.55
N PHE A 415 55.43 -40.66 -13.58
CA PHE A 415 56.35 -40.39 -12.49
C PHE A 415 57.81 -40.37 -12.98
N TRP A 416 58.14 -41.22 -13.94
CA TRP A 416 59.48 -41.27 -14.52
C TRP A 416 59.80 -40.07 -15.40
N CYS A 417 58.78 -39.50 -16.07
CA CYS A 417 58.91 -38.29 -16.89
C CYS A 417 59.52 -37.11 -16.12
N TYR A 418 59.20 -36.94 -14.84
CA TYR A 418 59.58 -35.77 -14.04
C TYR A 418 60.43 -36.14 -12.81
N LYS A 419 61.10 -37.30 -12.82
CA LYS A 419 61.85 -37.83 -11.67
C LYS A 419 62.93 -36.87 -11.14
N ASN A 420 63.57 -36.12 -12.03
CA ASN A 420 64.68 -35.23 -11.67
C ASN A 420 64.24 -33.83 -11.20
N GLU A 421 62.94 -33.56 -11.16
CA GLU A 421 62.45 -32.27 -10.65
C GLU A 421 62.71 -32.14 -9.13
N PRO A 422 62.92 -30.91 -8.62
CA PRO A 422 63.29 -30.70 -7.21
C PRO A 422 62.18 -31.07 -6.22
N THR A 423 60.92 -31.11 -6.66
CA THR A 423 59.79 -31.49 -5.81
C THR A 423 59.56 -32.98 -5.89
N THR A 424 59.72 -33.69 -4.77
CA THR A 424 59.44 -35.13 -4.70
C THR A 424 57.96 -35.42 -4.96
N ARG A 425 57.66 -36.13 -6.06
CA ARG A 425 56.30 -36.57 -6.42
C ARG A 425 55.98 -38.00 -6.04
N PHE A 426 57.01 -38.80 -5.81
CA PHE A 426 56.84 -40.19 -5.43
C PHE A 426 58.00 -40.69 -4.60
N VAL A 427 57.71 -41.67 -3.74
CA VAL A 427 58.69 -42.48 -3.02
C VAL A 427 58.35 -43.93 -3.32
N VAL A 428 59.32 -44.71 -3.80
CA VAL A 428 59.13 -46.12 -4.19
C VAL A 428 60.16 -47.04 -3.52
N PRO A 429 59.91 -48.36 -3.49
CA PRO A 429 60.90 -49.33 -3.03
C PRO A 429 62.22 -49.21 -3.81
N ALA A 430 63.36 -49.48 -3.16
CA ALA A 430 64.69 -49.30 -3.75
C ALA A 430 64.96 -50.13 -5.02
N LEU A 431 64.23 -51.24 -5.20
CA LEU A 431 64.32 -52.10 -6.39
C LEU A 431 63.56 -51.54 -7.60
N VAL A 432 62.64 -50.60 -7.39
CA VAL A 432 61.88 -49.94 -8.46
C VAL A 432 62.73 -48.83 -9.04
N VAL A 433 63.36 -49.12 -10.18
CA VAL A 433 64.21 -48.18 -10.91
C VAL A 433 63.55 -47.72 -12.20
N ILE A 434 64.03 -46.60 -12.74
CA ILE A 434 63.59 -46.11 -14.05
C ILE A 434 63.90 -47.18 -15.12
N PRO A 435 62.95 -47.50 -16.01
CA PRO A 435 63.20 -48.46 -17.10
C PRO A 435 64.41 -48.04 -17.96
N GLY A 436 65.24 -49.00 -18.36
CA GLY A 436 66.39 -48.72 -19.22
C GLY A 436 65.95 -48.16 -20.57
N GLY A 437 66.54 -47.05 -21.01
CA GLY A 437 66.17 -46.38 -22.26
C GLY A 437 64.81 -45.67 -22.23
N PHE A 438 64.24 -45.42 -21.04
CA PHE A 438 62.97 -44.72 -20.89
C PHE A 438 63.01 -43.33 -21.56
N ASN A 439 62.04 -43.09 -22.43
CA ASN A 439 61.73 -41.77 -22.98
C ASN A 439 60.29 -41.43 -22.63
N CYS A 440 60.05 -40.23 -22.08
CA CYS A 440 58.73 -39.84 -21.63
C CYS A 440 57.77 -39.69 -22.83
N PRO A 441 56.67 -40.47 -22.88
CA PRO A 441 55.72 -40.39 -23.98
C PRO A 441 54.71 -39.27 -23.72
N ILE A 442 55.13 -38.01 -23.90
CA ILE A 442 54.22 -36.85 -23.81
C ILE A 442 53.34 -36.81 -25.06
N THR A 443 52.02 -36.72 -24.87
CA THR A 443 51.06 -36.58 -25.96
C THR A 443 50.07 -35.45 -25.68
N PHE A 444 49.52 -34.87 -26.73
CA PHE A 444 48.55 -33.78 -26.66
C PHE A 444 47.28 -34.16 -27.43
N GLU A 445 46.11 -33.76 -26.95
CA GLU A 445 44.86 -33.91 -27.70
C GLU A 445 44.84 -33.00 -28.93
N SER A 446 45.38 -31.79 -28.80
CA SER A 446 45.56 -30.83 -29.89
C SER A 446 46.78 -29.95 -29.61
N THR A 447 47.50 -29.59 -30.68
CA THR A 447 48.53 -28.54 -30.66
C THR A 447 48.03 -27.21 -31.25
N ASN A 448 46.81 -27.18 -31.78
CA ASN A 448 46.11 -25.95 -32.16
C ASN A 448 45.27 -25.49 -30.96
N ILE A 449 45.63 -24.35 -30.36
CA ILE A 449 44.96 -23.83 -29.16
C ILE A 449 44.59 -22.36 -29.34
N ALA A 450 43.41 -21.99 -28.85
CA ALA A 450 43.02 -20.60 -28.68
C ALA A 450 43.29 -20.17 -27.24
N THR A 451 43.92 -19.02 -27.09
CA THR A 451 44.11 -18.38 -25.79
C THR A 451 43.01 -17.36 -25.55
N ILE A 452 42.53 -17.29 -24.31
CA ILE A 452 41.63 -16.25 -23.82
C ILE A 452 42.43 -15.42 -22.81
N PHE A 453 42.74 -14.18 -23.16
CA PHE A 453 43.61 -13.30 -22.39
C PHE A 453 44.95 -13.97 -22.07
N LYS A 454 45.60 -14.51 -23.10
CA LYS A 454 46.89 -15.22 -22.99
C LYS A 454 46.85 -16.54 -22.22
N LYS A 455 45.68 -17.06 -21.86
CA LYS A 455 45.52 -18.34 -21.15
C LYS A 455 44.87 -19.40 -22.01
N ALA A 456 45.35 -20.63 -21.96
CA ALA A 456 44.75 -21.77 -22.65
C ALA A 456 44.82 -23.04 -21.78
N ILE A 457 43.84 -23.93 -21.95
CA ILE A 457 43.86 -25.27 -21.34
C ILE A 457 44.48 -26.24 -22.34
N ILE A 458 45.55 -26.92 -21.93
CA ILE A 458 46.21 -27.98 -22.69
C ILE A 458 45.84 -29.32 -22.06
N LYS A 459 45.35 -30.24 -22.88
CA LYS A 459 44.99 -31.61 -22.48
C LYS A 459 45.88 -32.62 -23.19
N GLY A 460 46.19 -33.73 -22.51
CA GLY A 460 47.14 -34.70 -23.01
C GLY A 460 47.49 -35.79 -22.00
N LYS A 461 48.64 -36.43 -22.19
CA LYS A 461 49.21 -37.42 -21.25
C LYS A 461 50.64 -37.06 -20.90
N ASN A 462 51.04 -37.36 -19.67
CA ASN A 462 52.38 -37.09 -19.13
C ASN A 462 52.77 -35.60 -19.19
N LEU A 463 51.79 -34.70 -19.03
CA LEU A 463 52.01 -33.26 -19.05
C LEU A 463 52.76 -32.71 -17.82
N GLY A 464 52.92 -33.52 -16.76
CA GLY A 464 53.60 -33.12 -15.53
C GLY A 464 52.73 -32.39 -14.51
N TRP A 465 53.38 -31.74 -13.54
CA TRP A 465 52.74 -31.06 -12.40
C TRP A 465 52.74 -29.53 -12.53
N GLY A 466 53.03 -29.01 -13.73
CA GLY A 466 53.21 -27.58 -13.99
C GLY A 466 54.66 -27.13 -13.84
N ALA A 467 54.97 -26.02 -14.49
CA ALA A 467 56.31 -25.44 -14.55
C ALA A 467 56.21 -23.94 -14.86
N SER A 468 57.18 -23.15 -14.40
CA SER A 468 57.34 -21.77 -14.85
C SER A 468 58.67 -21.68 -15.60
N VAL A 469 58.59 -21.63 -16.93
CA VAL A 469 59.75 -21.81 -17.83
C VAL A 469 59.59 -20.98 -19.10
N GLY A 470 60.69 -20.38 -19.56
CA GLY A 470 60.70 -19.61 -20.83
C GLY A 470 59.75 -18.41 -20.86
N GLY A 471 59.37 -17.86 -19.71
CA GLY A 471 58.39 -16.77 -19.59
C GLY A 471 56.92 -17.23 -19.60
N ASN A 472 56.66 -18.53 -19.81
CA ASN A 472 55.33 -19.13 -19.69
C ASN A 472 55.12 -19.67 -18.27
N THR A 473 53.87 -19.68 -17.82
CA THR A 473 53.48 -20.28 -16.54
C THR A 473 52.47 -21.39 -16.79
N LEU A 474 52.81 -22.61 -16.42
CA LEU A 474 51.99 -23.80 -16.54
C LEU A 474 51.51 -24.25 -15.16
N VAL A 475 50.20 -24.32 -14.96
CA VAL A 475 49.58 -24.75 -13.71
C VAL A 475 48.77 -26.02 -13.98
N ALA A 476 49.08 -27.11 -13.29
CA ALA A 476 48.30 -28.34 -13.41
C ALA A 476 46.89 -28.15 -12.82
N ILE A 477 45.87 -28.42 -13.63
CA ILE A 477 44.47 -28.56 -13.18
C ILE A 477 44.23 -30.01 -12.75
N VAL A 478 44.69 -30.95 -13.58
CA VAL A 478 44.79 -32.38 -13.27
C VAL A 478 46.20 -32.80 -13.67
N PRO A 479 47.11 -33.09 -12.73
CA PRO A 479 48.48 -33.44 -13.08
C PRO A 479 48.54 -34.55 -14.11
N ASN A 480 49.47 -34.40 -15.04
CA ASN A 480 49.70 -35.29 -16.19
C ASN A 480 48.57 -35.39 -17.22
N GLU A 481 47.41 -34.76 -17.03
CA GLU A 481 46.28 -34.81 -17.97
C GLU A 481 45.83 -33.43 -18.48
N GLN A 482 45.83 -32.41 -17.62
CA GLN A 482 45.30 -31.09 -17.95
C GLN A 482 46.09 -29.96 -17.27
N ILE A 483 46.59 -29.02 -18.07
CA ILE A 483 47.38 -27.84 -17.62
C ILE A 483 46.73 -26.56 -18.13
N GLU A 484 46.59 -25.54 -17.27
CA GLU A 484 46.40 -24.15 -17.71
C GLU A 484 47.77 -23.55 -18.04
N ALA A 485 47.94 -23.12 -19.29
CA ALA A 485 49.11 -22.42 -19.77
C ALA A 485 48.81 -20.92 -19.86
N THR A 486 49.61 -20.10 -19.18
CA THR A 486 49.68 -18.65 -19.39
C THR A 486 50.85 -18.35 -20.31
N LEU A 487 50.58 -17.72 -21.46
CA LEU A 487 51.49 -17.52 -22.58
C LEU A 487 51.61 -16.02 -22.92
N PRO A 488 52.42 -15.23 -22.18
CA PRO A 488 52.48 -13.78 -22.34
C PRO A 488 52.97 -13.32 -23.71
N GLY A 489 53.75 -14.16 -24.41
CA GLY A 489 54.33 -13.84 -25.72
C GLY A 489 53.37 -13.90 -26.91
N VAL A 490 52.12 -14.35 -26.71
CA VAL A 490 51.11 -14.43 -27.78
C VAL A 490 50.70 -13.02 -28.23
N VAL A 491 50.91 -12.67 -29.50
CA VAL A 491 50.34 -11.41 -30.06
C VAL A 491 48.81 -11.39 -29.97
N THR A 492 48.23 -10.21 -29.69
CA THR A 492 46.79 -10.06 -29.45
C THR A 492 45.94 -10.02 -30.73
N ASP A 493 46.50 -9.52 -31.82
CA ASP A 493 45.81 -9.40 -33.10
C ASP A 493 46.69 -9.98 -34.22
N GLY A 494 46.09 -10.80 -35.08
CA GLY A 494 46.76 -11.44 -36.19
C GLY A 494 46.49 -12.94 -36.32
N ILE A 495 47.16 -13.53 -37.31
CA ILE A 495 47.07 -14.95 -37.64
C ILE A 495 47.60 -15.85 -36.49
N PRO A 496 47.20 -17.13 -36.43
CA PRO A 496 47.79 -18.09 -35.51
C PRO A 496 49.32 -18.12 -35.62
N GLN A 497 50.00 -18.16 -34.48
CA GLN A 497 51.45 -18.10 -34.37
C GLN A 497 52.01 -19.38 -33.73
N THR A 498 53.13 -19.88 -34.23
CA THR A 498 53.79 -21.04 -33.63
C THR A 498 54.57 -20.60 -32.38
N ILE A 499 54.20 -21.14 -31.22
CA ILE A 499 54.87 -20.91 -29.93
C ILE A 499 55.36 -22.24 -29.39
N ASP A 500 56.64 -22.30 -29.04
CA ASP A 500 57.16 -23.45 -28.33
C ASP A 500 56.80 -23.38 -26.84
N ILE A 501 56.07 -24.38 -26.35
CA ILE A 501 55.71 -24.51 -24.93
C ILE A 501 56.62 -25.57 -24.31
N GLN A 502 57.37 -25.19 -23.28
CA GLN A 502 58.23 -26.08 -22.51
C GLN A 502 57.52 -26.50 -21.22
N PHE A 503 57.51 -27.80 -20.93
CA PHE A 503 56.74 -28.40 -19.82
C PHE A 503 57.54 -28.67 -18.54
N SER A 504 58.88 -28.58 -18.59
CA SER A 504 59.73 -28.71 -17.40
C SER A 504 61.01 -27.87 -17.53
N ASN A 505 61.49 -27.34 -16.40
CA ASN A 505 62.79 -26.65 -16.33
C ASN A 505 63.96 -27.64 -16.40
N ASP A 506 63.80 -28.85 -15.86
CA ASP A 506 64.86 -29.84 -15.74
C ASP A 506 64.99 -30.72 -16.99
N TYR A 507 64.00 -30.68 -17.88
CA TYR A 507 64.00 -31.39 -19.16
C TYR A 507 63.82 -30.40 -20.33
N PRO A 508 64.90 -29.77 -20.82
CA PRO A 508 64.84 -28.81 -21.94
C PRO A 508 64.27 -29.38 -23.24
N THR A 509 64.30 -30.70 -23.41
CA THR A 509 63.73 -31.41 -24.57
C THR A 509 62.21 -31.53 -24.51
N TYR A 510 61.55 -31.27 -23.37
CA TYR A 510 60.08 -31.27 -23.25
C TYR A 510 59.50 -29.95 -23.74
N LYS A 511 59.90 -29.57 -24.95
CA LYS A 511 59.57 -28.31 -25.62
C LYS A 511 58.91 -28.66 -26.95
N PHE A 512 57.65 -28.28 -27.10
CA PHE A 512 56.82 -28.67 -28.23
C PHE A 512 56.18 -27.45 -28.90
N PRO A 513 56.08 -27.44 -30.25
CA PRO A 513 55.45 -26.33 -30.96
C PRO A 513 53.92 -26.43 -30.89
N PHE A 514 53.28 -25.32 -30.52
CA PHE A 514 51.83 -25.13 -30.54
C PHE A 514 51.47 -24.01 -31.51
N ASN A 515 50.39 -24.18 -32.25
CA ASN A 515 49.82 -23.13 -33.07
C ASN A 515 48.77 -22.38 -32.24
N VAL A 516 49.07 -21.13 -31.88
CA VAL A 516 48.33 -20.37 -30.87
C VAL A 516 47.73 -19.11 -31.47
N VAL A 517 46.44 -18.89 -31.22
CA VAL A 517 45.74 -17.64 -31.57
C VAL A 517 45.12 -17.02 -30.31
N GLU A 518 45.19 -15.70 -30.16
CA GLU A 518 44.42 -14.99 -29.13
C GLU A 518 42.99 -14.79 -29.63
N ALA A 519 42.02 -15.21 -28.82
CA ALA A 519 40.59 -15.06 -29.11
C ALA A 519 39.85 -14.24 -28.03
N GLY A 520 40.49 -13.92 -26.90
CA GLY A 520 39.94 -13.02 -25.91
C GLY A 520 39.80 -11.60 -26.47
N PHE A 521 38.69 -10.94 -26.13
CA PHE A 521 38.44 -9.56 -26.52
C PHE A 521 37.82 -8.77 -25.36
N ILE A 522 37.98 -7.45 -25.40
CA ILE A 522 37.44 -6.52 -24.40
C ILE A 522 36.63 -5.46 -25.14
N ILE A 523 35.38 -5.31 -24.72
CA ILE A 523 34.45 -4.31 -25.24
C ILE A 523 34.74 -2.98 -24.54
N SER A 524 35.02 -1.94 -25.31
CA SER A 524 35.20 -0.56 -24.82
C SER A 524 33.87 0.16 -24.73
N THR A 525 33.08 0.14 -25.81
CA THR A 525 31.79 0.85 -25.90
C THR A 525 30.83 0.10 -26.82
N THR A 526 29.54 0.24 -26.53
CA THR A 526 28.44 -0.21 -27.38
C THR A 526 27.50 0.97 -27.61
N THR A 527 27.03 1.12 -28.85
CA THR A 527 25.99 2.10 -29.21
C THR A 527 24.99 1.44 -30.13
N ALA A 528 23.72 1.87 -30.09
CA ALA A 528 22.67 1.37 -30.96
C ALA A 528 22.04 2.55 -31.71
N ASN A 529 21.98 2.45 -33.04
CA ASN A 529 21.39 3.47 -33.90
C ASN A 529 20.33 2.83 -34.81
N GLN A 530 19.20 3.50 -35.01
CA GLN A 530 18.21 3.06 -35.98
C GLN A 530 18.71 3.26 -37.41
N SER A 531 18.35 2.34 -38.30
CA SER A 531 18.61 2.36 -39.73
C SER A 531 17.32 2.00 -40.49
N PRO A 532 17.14 2.41 -41.76
CA PRO A 532 15.94 2.10 -42.54
C PRO A 532 15.60 0.61 -42.58
N ASP A 533 14.35 0.32 -42.91
CA ASP A 533 13.79 -1.04 -43.05
C ASP A 533 13.76 -1.83 -41.73
N ARG A 534 13.55 -1.13 -40.61
CA ARG A 534 13.40 -1.72 -39.25
C ARG A 534 14.69 -2.39 -38.75
N VAL A 535 15.86 -1.93 -39.18
CA VAL A 535 17.15 -2.47 -38.75
C VAL A 535 17.75 -1.64 -37.61
N MET A 536 17.94 -2.25 -36.44
CA MET A 536 18.73 -1.66 -35.36
C MET A 536 20.21 -2.02 -35.52
N MET A 537 21.06 -1.00 -35.63
CA MET A 537 22.51 -1.14 -35.82
C MET A 537 23.24 -1.01 -34.49
N ILE A 538 23.76 -2.13 -33.98
CA ILE A 538 24.59 -2.15 -32.77
C ILE A 538 26.06 -2.05 -33.19
N THR A 539 26.68 -0.93 -32.83
CA THR A 539 28.12 -0.71 -33.04
C THR A 539 28.88 -1.05 -31.77
N VAL A 540 29.82 -1.97 -31.88
CA VAL A 540 30.69 -2.44 -30.80
C VAL A 540 32.11 -2.02 -31.11
N THR A 541 32.73 -1.27 -30.20
CA THR A 541 34.15 -0.90 -30.29
C THR A 541 34.92 -1.70 -29.25
N PHE A 542 35.92 -2.45 -29.69
CA PHE A 542 36.79 -3.23 -28.83
C PHE A 542 38.05 -2.44 -28.46
N SER A 543 38.48 -2.51 -27.20
CA SER A 543 39.82 -2.05 -26.78
C SER A 543 40.89 -3.11 -27.05
N THR A 544 40.48 -4.38 -27.09
CA THR A 544 41.32 -5.56 -27.34
C THR A 544 40.51 -6.50 -28.22
N VAL A 545 40.98 -6.86 -29.41
CA VAL A 545 40.31 -7.83 -30.28
C VAL A 545 41.32 -8.41 -31.26
N ASN A 546 41.12 -9.68 -31.62
CA ASN A 546 41.79 -10.26 -32.77
C ASN A 546 40.88 -10.15 -34.01
N THR A 547 41.30 -9.34 -34.98
CA THR A 547 40.55 -9.05 -36.20
C THR A 547 40.63 -10.18 -37.23
N PHE A 548 41.54 -11.14 -37.06
CA PHE A 548 41.63 -12.34 -37.90
C PHE A 548 40.48 -13.32 -37.66
N ILE A 549 39.88 -13.30 -36.46
CA ILE A 549 38.77 -14.19 -36.08
C ILE A 549 37.44 -13.46 -36.34
N ASN A 550 36.45 -14.19 -36.82
CA ASN A 550 35.10 -13.67 -36.98
C ASN A 550 34.43 -13.48 -35.61
N HIS A 551 33.76 -12.33 -35.45
CA HIS A 551 32.95 -12.03 -34.27
C HIS A 551 31.49 -11.90 -34.66
N TYR A 552 30.62 -12.27 -33.74
CA TYR A 552 29.17 -12.34 -33.90
C TYR A 552 28.50 -11.63 -32.73
N ALA A 553 27.28 -11.14 -32.95
CA ALA A 553 26.42 -10.63 -31.90
C ALA A 553 25.09 -11.36 -31.92
N SER A 554 24.52 -11.57 -30.73
CA SER A 554 23.19 -12.13 -30.57
C SER A 554 22.42 -11.48 -29.43
N ILE A 555 21.10 -11.41 -29.58
CA ILE A 555 20.17 -10.94 -28.55
C ILE A 555 19.11 -12.02 -28.41
N ASN A 556 18.91 -12.54 -27.19
CA ASN A 556 17.92 -13.61 -26.92
C ASN A 556 18.04 -14.82 -27.85
N GLY A 557 19.26 -15.18 -28.26
CA GLY A 557 19.53 -16.29 -29.19
C GLY A 557 19.37 -15.98 -30.67
N VAL A 558 18.92 -14.77 -31.05
CA VAL A 558 18.82 -14.32 -32.44
C VAL A 558 20.15 -13.71 -32.88
N LEU A 559 20.74 -14.24 -33.94
CA LEU A 559 22.00 -13.76 -34.52
C LEU A 559 21.79 -12.50 -35.38
N SER A 560 22.73 -11.56 -35.28
CA SER A 560 22.78 -10.38 -36.14
C SER A 560 23.27 -10.70 -37.56
N THR A 561 22.95 -9.84 -38.53
CA THR A 561 23.72 -9.75 -39.78
C THR A 561 24.94 -8.84 -39.56
N THR A 562 26.15 -9.33 -39.87
CA THR A 562 27.36 -8.49 -39.82
C THR A 562 27.35 -7.55 -41.02
N ASN A 563 27.26 -6.24 -40.77
CA ASN A 563 27.14 -5.25 -41.84
C ASN A 563 28.48 -4.64 -42.23
N SER A 564 29.37 -4.38 -41.25
CA SER A 564 30.73 -3.89 -41.50
C SER A 564 31.65 -4.13 -40.30
N ASN A 565 32.94 -4.24 -40.58
CA ASN A 565 34.01 -4.24 -39.57
C ASN A 565 35.20 -3.41 -40.07
N VAL A 566 35.59 -2.40 -39.30
CA VAL A 566 36.74 -1.53 -39.61
C VAL A 566 37.65 -1.48 -38.39
N GLY A 567 38.81 -2.14 -38.48
CA GLY A 567 39.74 -2.27 -37.36
C GLY A 567 39.06 -2.92 -36.15
N SER A 568 39.01 -2.22 -35.02
CA SER A 568 38.40 -2.72 -33.78
C SER A 568 36.91 -2.33 -33.61
N THR A 569 36.26 -1.79 -34.63
CA THR A 569 34.83 -1.42 -34.57
C THR A 569 33.99 -2.28 -35.50
N TYR A 570 32.96 -2.92 -34.93
CA TYR A 570 32.09 -3.87 -35.60
C TYR A 570 30.64 -3.37 -35.55
N GLN A 571 29.90 -3.59 -36.64
CA GLN A 571 28.50 -3.21 -36.76
C GLN A 571 27.63 -4.43 -37.03
N PHE A 572 26.67 -4.65 -36.13
CA PHE A 572 25.76 -5.78 -36.13
C PHE A 572 24.33 -5.28 -36.34
N GLY A 573 23.69 -5.70 -37.44
CA GLY A 573 22.31 -5.35 -37.77
C GLY A 573 21.31 -6.37 -37.20
N PHE A 574 20.28 -5.88 -36.55
CA PHE A 574 19.15 -6.68 -36.05
C PHE A 574 17.84 -6.18 -36.67
N LEU A 575 17.16 -7.05 -37.41
CA LEU A 575 15.87 -6.75 -38.01
C LEU A 575 14.75 -6.87 -36.98
N ASP A 576 13.80 -5.93 -37.00
CA ASP A 576 12.58 -5.95 -36.18
C ASP A 576 12.86 -6.05 -34.66
N LEU A 577 14.00 -5.51 -34.21
CA LEU A 577 14.35 -5.47 -32.79
C LEU A 577 13.46 -4.45 -32.06
N PRO A 578 12.67 -4.85 -31.04
CA PRO A 578 11.88 -3.91 -30.27
C PRO A 578 12.77 -2.88 -29.54
N PHE A 579 12.20 -1.74 -29.19
CA PHE A 579 12.92 -0.74 -28.40
C PHE A 579 12.97 -1.15 -26.93
N GLY A 580 14.11 -0.92 -26.28
CA GLY A 580 14.35 -1.33 -24.92
C GLY A 580 15.83 -1.51 -24.62
N THR A 581 16.11 -2.03 -23.43
CA THR A 581 17.46 -2.27 -22.96
C THR A 581 17.79 -3.75 -23.11
N TYR A 582 18.89 -4.07 -23.80
CA TYR A 582 19.27 -5.44 -24.12
C TYR A 582 20.64 -5.81 -23.57
N ASN A 583 20.74 -7.08 -23.17
CA ASN A 583 22.01 -7.76 -22.94
C ASN A 583 22.45 -8.40 -24.26
N VAL A 584 23.45 -7.81 -24.91
CA VAL A 584 23.93 -8.28 -26.21
C VAL A 584 25.07 -9.26 -25.98
N ASN A 585 24.89 -10.51 -26.39
CA ASN A 585 25.95 -11.50 -26.33
C ASN A 585 26.87 -11.33 -27.54
N ILE A 586 28.09 -10.86 -27.30
CA ILE A 586 29.15 -10.75 -28.30
C ILE A 586 30.04 -11.97 -28.17
N SER A 587 30.35 -12.63 -29.29
CA SER A 587 31.07 -13.90 -29.27
C SER A 587 31.93 -14.13 -30.51
N ASN A 588 32.91 -14.99 -30.39
CA ASN A 588 33.55 -15.70 -31.50
C ASN A 588 33.51 -17.21 -31.22
N ASP A 589 34.21 -18.02 -32.03
CA ASP A 589 34.21 -19.49 -31.90
C ASP A 589 34.82 -20.00 -30.59
N TYR A 590 35.51 -19.15 -29.81
CA TYR A 590 36.25 -19.53 -28.59
C TYR A 590 35.85 -18.75 -27.33
N TYR A 591 35.33 -17.53 -27.45
CA TYR A 591 35.03 -16.64 -26.33
C TYR A 591 33.71 -15.89 -26.52
N SER A 592 32.98 -15.68 -25.43
CA SER A 592 31.69 -15.01 -25.40
C SER A 592 31.59 -14.12 -24.16
N ILE A 593 31.03 -12.92 -24.31
CA ILE A 593 30.75 -12.00 -23.21
C ILE A 593 29.45 -11.26 -23.47
N ILE A 594 28.72 -10.96 -22.40
CA ILE A 594 27.51 -10.15 -22.45
C ILE A 594 27.91 -8.68 -22.30
N ALA A 595 27.58 -7.85 -23.29
CA ALA A 595 27.54 -6.40 -23.14
C ALA A 595 26.20 -6.03 -22.48
N PRO A 596 26.19 -5.65 -21.19
CA PRO A 596 24.95 -5.37 -20.49
C PRO A 596 24.40 -4.00 -20.90
N ASN A 597 23.08 -3.85 -20.76
CA ASN A 597 22.41 -2.56 -20.82
C ASN A 597 22.61 -1.74 -22.11
N VAL A 598 22.64 -2.38 -23.27
CA VAL A 598 22.65 -1.66 -24.55
C VAL A 598 21.27 -1.07 -24.78
N GLU A 599 21.17 0.27 -24.74
CA GLU A 599 19.92 1.00 -24.94
C GLU A 599 19.59 1.12 -26.42
N CYS A 600 18.54 0.43 -26.86
CA CYS A 600 17.97 0.54 -28.20
C CYS A 600 16.75 1.46 -28.13
N THR A 601 16.95 2.76 -28.35
CA THR A 601 15.87 3.77 -28.27
C THR A 601 15.36 4.17 -29.64
N GLN A 602 14.07 4.56 -29.70
CA GLN A 602 13.51 5.19 -30.88
C GLN A 602 13.97 6.66 -30.95
N SER A 603 14.94 6.94 -31.81
CA SER A 603 15.40 8.26 -32.22
C SER A 603 14.51 8.93 -33.28
N TYR A 604 13.79 8.16 -34.10
CA TYR A 604 12.79 8.65 -35.05
C TYR A 604 11.80 7.52 -35.48
N PRO A 605 10.59 7.86 -35.97
CA PRO A 605 9.96 9.18 -35.92
C PRO A 605 9.59 9.59 -34.48
N ILE A 606 9.78 10.87 -34.15
CA ILE A 606 9.29 11.53 -32.93
C ILE A 606 8.43 12.69 -33.40
N VAL A 607 7.22 12.83 -32.85
CA VAL A 607 6.33 13.96 -33.15
C VAL A 607 6.26 14.86 -31.91
N ASN A 608 6.64 16.12 -32.05
CA ASN A 608 6.59 17.08 -30.96
C ASN A 608 5.27 17.84 -30.94
N THR A 609 4.74 18.19 -32.12
CA THR A 609 3.50 18.96 -32.25
C THR A 609 2.72 18.55 -33.49
N ILE A 610 1.40 18.46 -33.34
CA ILE A 610 0.44 18.29 -34.44
C ILE A 610 -0.29 19.63 -34.61
N VAL A 611 -0.25 20.19 -35.82
CA VAL A 611 -0.90 21.45 -36.19
C VAL A 611 -1.90 21.16 -37.31
N PRO A 612 -3.16 20.87 -36.97
CA PRO A 612 -4.23 20.71 -37.95
C PRO A 612 -4.92 22.04 -38.29
N ASP A 613 -5.68 22.05 -39.38
CA ASP A 613 -6.73 23.04 -39.58
C ASP A 613 -7.74 23.01 -38.40
N PRO A 614 -8.36 24.14 -38.01
CA PRO A 614 -9.24 24.22 -36.83
C PRO A 614 -10.44 23.26 -36.87
N VAL A 615 -10.91 22.94 -38.08
CA VAL A 615 -12.03 22.04 -38.33
C VAL A 615 -11.60 21.06 -39.42
N ILE A 616 -11.61 19.78 -39.09
CA ILE A 616 -11.17 18.72 -39.99
C ILE A 616 -12.33 18.30 -40.90
N LYS A 617 -12.08 18.37 -42.20
CA LYS A 617 -12.92 17.87 -43.29
C LYS A 617 -12.04 17.26 -44.38
N SER A 618 -12.65 16.67 -45.41
CA SER A 618 -11.90 16.23 -46.58
C SER A 618 -11.12 17.42 -47.18
N GLY A 619 -9.83 17.21 -47.42
CA GLY A 619 -8.89 18.21 -47.93
C GLY A 619 -8.19 19.09 -46.88
N SER A 620 -8.52 18.95 -45.59
CA SER A 620 -7.83 19.68 -44.50
C SER A 620 -6.34 19.34 -44.44
N ASN A 621 -5.51 20.32 -44.10
CA ASN A 621 -4.07 20.13 -43.92
C ASN A 621 -3.74 19.77 -42.47
N ILE A 622 -2.83 18.81 -42.29
CA ILE A 622 -2.28 18.46 -40.98
C ILE A 622 -0.76 18.47 -41.08
N GLN A 623 -0.11 19.17 -40.14
CA GLN A 623 1.34 19.26 -40.05
C GLN A 623 1.84 18.60 -38.78
N PHE A 624 2.86 17.75 -38.91
CA PHE A 624 3.57 17.11 -37.82
C PHE A 624 4.98 17.71 -37.79
N ASN A 625 5.33 18.39 -36.70
CA ASN A 625 6.70 18.86 -36.47
C ASN A 625 7.38 17.94 -35.46
N GLY A 626 8.62 17.56 -35.72
CA GLY A 626 9.28 16.51 -34.94
C GLY A 626 10.69 16.18 -35.43
N ILE A 627 11.12 14.94 -35.22
CA ILE A 627 12.36 14.37 -35.73
C ILE A 627 11.99 13.14 -36.55
N PHE A 628 12.22 13.18 -37.86
CA PHE A 628 11.81 12.13 -38.80
C PHE A 628 13.02 11.40 -39.43
N GLY A 629 14.18 11.46 -38.78
CA GLY A 629 15.40 10.80 -39.24
C GLY A 629 16.10 11.54 -40.38
N THR A 630 17.30 11.07 -40.73
CA THR A 630 18.13 11.66 -41.81
C THR A 630 18.06 10.88 -43.12
N TYR A 631 17.58 9.63 -43.08
CA TYR A 631 17.53 8.76 -44.26
C TYR A 631 16.35 9.10 -45.19
N LEU A 632 15.16 9.34 -44.62
CA LEU A 632 13.96 9.81 -45.32
C LEU A 632 13.57 8.92 -46.53
N THR A 633 13.67 7.60 -46.38
CA THR A 633 13.43 6.65 -47.48
C THR A 633 11.95 6.39 -47.71
N SER A 634 11.12 6.41 -46.66
CA SER A 634 9.67 6.20 -46.77
C SER A 634 8.90 6.87 -45.64
N SER A 635 7.67 7.30 -45.93
CA SER A 635 6.75 7.82 -44.91
C SER A 635 5.28 7.53 -45.23
N SER A 636 4.46 7.36 -44.19
CA SER A 636 3.00 7.26 -44.29
C SER A 636 2.32 7.80 -43.03
N VAL A 637 1.11 8.36 -43.20
CA VAL A 637 0.28 8.86 -42.10
C VAL A 637 -1.15 8.36 -42.28
N THR A 638 -1.67 7.68 -41.27
CA THR A 638 -3.08 7.26 -41.22
C THR A 638 -3.74 7.77 -39.94
N ILE A 639 -5.03 8.03 -40.00
CA ILE A 639 -5.81 8.61 -38.91
C ILE A 639 -6.94 7.64 -38.58
N GLN A 640 -7.06 7.27 -37.31
CA GLN A 640 -8.10 6.40 -36.79
C GLN A 640 -8.85 7.07 -35.65
N ASN A 641 -10.18 6.99 -35.64
CA ASN A 641 -11.03 7.49 -34.57
C ASN A 641 -12.05 6.42 -34.17
N SER A 642 -12.23 6.17 -32.88
CA SER A 642 -13.07 5.10 -32.32
C SER A 642 -14.57 5.21 -32.64
N ASN A 643 -15.04 6.35 -33.18
CA ASN A 643 -16.45 6.62 -33.46
C ASN A 643 -16.92 6.02 -34.80
N SER A 644 -18.04 5.30 -34.78
CA SER A 644 -18.40 4.23 -35.73
C SER A 644 -18.83 4.63 -37.15
N GLN A 645 -19.05 5.90 -37.46
CA GLN A 645 -19.53 6.29 -38.80
C GLN A 645 -18.41 6.77 -39.75
N TYR A 646 -17.40 7.48 -39.23
CA TYR A 646 -16.21 7.94 -39.97
C TYR A 646 -14.95 7.75 -39.12
N ASN A 647 -14.44 6.52 -39.11
CA ASN A 647 -13.40 6.07 -38.17
C ASN A 647 -11.99 5.98 -38.78
N TYR A 648 -11.82 6.16 -40.08
CA TYR A 648 -10.53 5.99 -40.76
C TYR A 648 -10.35 7.00 -41.89
N SER A 649 -9.15 7.57 -41.98
CA SER A 649 -8.71 8.36 -43.13
C SER A 649 -7.22 8.19 -43.39
N VAL A 650 -6.82 8.30 -44.65
CA VAL A 650 -5.42 8.42 -45.06
C VAL A 650 -5.08 9.91 -45.14
N CYS A 651 -3.87 10.27 -44.71
CA CYS A 651 -3.36 11.62 -44.88
C CYS A 651 -2.24 11.60 -45.93
N SER A 652 -2.55 11.98 -47.17
CA SER A 652 -1.60 11.93 -48.28
C SER A 652 -0.50 12.97 -48.06
N ILE A 653 0.75 12.50 -48.00
CA ILE A 653 1.91 13.34 -47.67
C ILE A 653 2.18 14.33 -48.79
N THR A 654 2.31 15.60 -48.42
CA THR A 654 2.60 16.75 -49.29
C THR A 654 4.01 17.32 -49.06
N GLU A 655 4.61 17.07 -47.89
CA GLU A 655 5.96 17.49 -47.52
C GLU A 655 6.57 16.46 -46.56
N PHE A 656 7.83 16.08 -46.77
CA PHE A 656 8.57 15.13 -45.93
C PHE A 656 10.04 15.57 -45.80
N THR A 657 10.42 16.02 -44.62
CA THR A 657 11.76 16.51 -44.28
C THR A 657 12.22 15.92 -42.95
N THR A 658 13.47 16.18 -42.54
CA THR A 658 14.02 15.70 -41.25
C THR A 658 13.27 16.22 -40.03
N THR A 659 12.51 17.32 -40.15
CA THR A 659 11.81 17.96 -39.02
C THR A 659 10.32 18.17 -39.21
N ARG A 660 9.78 17.90 -40.41
CA ARG A 660 8.37 18.16 -40.74
C ARG A 660 7.79 17.16 -41.72
N ILE A 661 6.57 16.68 -41.40
CA ILE A 661 5.68 15.98 -42.33
C ILE A 661 4.40 16.83 -42.46
N SER A 662 4.01 17.20 -43.68
CA SER A 662 2.71 17.86 -43.95
C SER A 662 1.87 16.94 -44.83
N CYS A 663 0.58 16.77 -44.55
CA CYS A 663 -0.30 15.92 -45.35
C CYS A 663 -1.73 16.47 -45.45
N LYS A 664 -2.51 15.94 -46.40
CA LYS A 664 -3.93 16.29 -46.60
C LYS A 664 -4.84 15.11 -46.29
N VAL A 665 -5.90 15.38 -45.52
CA VAL A 665 -6.90 14.36 -45.14
C VAL A 665 -7.75 13.99 -46.36
N GLU A 666 -7.83 12.70 -46.70
CA GLU A 666 -8.57 12.26 -47.90
C GLU A 666 -10.09 12.18 -47.67
N SER A 667 -10.54 11.78 -46.48
CA SER A 667 -11.95 11.55 -46.15
C SER A 667 -12.36 12.22 -44.83
N PRO A 668 -13.66 12.58 -44.66
CA PRO A 668 -14.14 13.08 -43.37
C PRO A 668 -13.83 12.11 -42.24
N ILE A 669 -13.53 12.66 -41.06
CA ILE A 669 -13.26 11.87 -39.86
C ILE A 669 -14.09 12.44 -38.70
N SER A 670 -14.59 11.55 -37.85
CA SER A 670 -15.44 11.92 -36.72
C SER A 670 -14.67 12.80 -35.73
N SER A 671 -15.38 13.58 -34.93
CA SER A 671 -14.76 14.32 -33.82
C SER A 671 -14.29 13.42 -32.69
N GLY A 672 -13.41 13.94 -31.84
CA GLY A 672 -12.93 13.27 -30.65
C GLY A 672 -11.43 12.96 -30.71
N LEU A 673 -10.98 12.07 -29.83
CA LEU A 673 -9.59 11.68 -29.75
C LEU A 673 -9.24 10.77 -30.94
N ALA A 674 -8.54 11.32 -31.93
CA ALA A 674 -8.03 10.57 -33.07
C ALA A 674 -6.61 10.10 -32.80
N THR A 675 -6.31 8.87 -33.22
CA THR A 675 -4.97 8.29 -33.19
C THR A 675 -4.36 8.40 -34.58
N PHE A 676 -3.24 9.09 -34.66
CA PHE A 676 -2.41 9.25 -35.83
C PHE A 676 -1.32 8.18 -35.79
N ASN A 677 -1.27 7.33 -36.80
CA ASN A 677 -0.17 6.41 -36.99
C ASN A 677 0.77 6.98 -38.06
N ILE A 678 1.91 7.51 -37.61
CA ILE A 678 2.97 8.08 -38.43
C ILE A 678 4.08 7.04 -38.56
N THR A 679 4.35 6.58 -39.78
CA THR A 679 5.43 5.64 -40.07
C THR A 679 6.50 6.32 -40.89
N VAL A 680 7.77 6.18 -40.49
CA VAL A 680 8.96 6.69 -41.21
C VAL A 680 10.04 5.61 -41.24
N ASP A 681 10.54 5.31 -42.44
CA ASP A 681 11.58 4.29 -42.71
C ASP A 681 11.26 2.90 -42.09
N GLY A 682 9.98 2.58 -41.95
CA GLY A 682 9.47 1.34 -41.36
C GLY A 682 9.21 1.39 -39.86
N TYR A 683 9.55 2.48 -39.16
CA TYR A 683 9.25 2.68 -37.74
C TYR A 683 7.99 3.53 -37.55
N SER A 684 7.07 3.09 -36.69
CA SER A 684 5.80 3.76 -36.44
C SER A 684 5.76 4.44 -35.06
N ILE A 685 5.04 5.55 -34.95
CA ILE A 685 4.64 6.18 -33.69
C ILE A 685 3.14 6.46 -33.73
N LEU A 686 2.48 6.28 -32.59
CA LEU A 686 1.07 6.60 -32.40
C LEU A 686 0.96 7.89 -31.60
N GLU A 687 0.32 8.89 -32.19
CA GLU A 687 0.04 10.15 -31.52
C GLU A 687 -1.46 10.36 -31.39
N GLN A 688 -1.90 10.86 -30.24
CA GLN A 688 -3.30 11.15 -30.02
C GLN A 688 -3.53 12.66 -30.06
N PHE A 689 -4.48 13.08 -30.87
CA PHE A 689 -4.87 14.48 -30.96
C PHE A 689 -6.38 14.59 -31.05
N THR A 690 -6.96 15.53 -30.28
CA THR A 690 -8.40 15.75 -30.30
C THR A 690 -8.75 16.58 -31.52
N ILE A 691 -9.47 15.98 -32.45
CA ILE A 691 -9.93 16.63 -33.66
C ILE A 691 -11.37 17.10 -33.48
N GLN A 692 -11.66 18.29 -34.01
CA GLN A 692 -13.01 18.78 -34.20
C GLN A 692 -13.39 18.60 -35.67
N SER A 693 -14.40 17.76 -35.92
CA SER A 693 -15.00 17.54 -37.23
C SER A 693 -16.03 18.63 -37.53
N ALA A 694 -16.25 18.89 -38.82
CA ALA A 694 -17.27 19.85 -39.25
C ALA A 694 -18.68 19.45 -38.77
N GLN A 695 -18.97 18.15 -38.66
CA GLN A 695 -20.23 17.64 -38.11
C GLN A 695 -20.47 18.04 -36.66
N GLN A 696 -19.52 17.81 -35.75
CA GLN A 696 -19.70 18.15 -34.33
C GLN A 696 -19.80 19.66 -34.14
N GLN A 697 -19.04 20.43 -34.93
CA GLN A 697 -19.19 21.88 -34.91
C GLN A 697 -20.61 22.28 -35.29
N CYS A 698 -21.21 21.67 -36.33
CA CYS A 698 -22.62 21.88 -36.67
C CYS A 698 -23.57 21.50 -35.53
N GLU A 699 -23.39 20.33 -34.91
CA GLU A 699 -24.23 19.85 -33.80
C GLU A 699 -24.17 20.81 -32.60
N SER A 700 -22.97 21.33 -32.27
CA SER A 700 -22.77 22.28 -31.19
C SER A 700 -23.39 23.65 -31.47
N ILE A 701 -23.17 24.21 -32.66
CA ILE A 701 -23.65 25.58 -32.96
C ILE A 701 -25.16 25.63 -33.24
N THR A 702 -25.77 24.52 -33.65
CA THR A 702 -27.21 24.44 -33.98
C THR A 702 -28.04 23.76 -32.90
N ASN A 703 -27.43 23.31 -31.80
CA ASN A 703 -28.05 22.45 -30.80
C ASN A 703 -28.73 21.22 -31.45
N HIS A 704 -27.96 20.45 -32.21
CA HIS A 704 -28.44 19.31 -33.00
C HIS A 704 -29.62 19.70 -33.90
N CYS A 705 -29.50 20.82 -34.63
CA CYS A 705 -30.58 21.37 -35.45
C CYS A 705 -31.88 21.62 -34.65
N ALA A 706 -31.76 22.16 -33.43
CA ALA A 706 -32.83 22.29 -32.44
C ALA A 706 -33.65 21.00 -32.22
N ASN A 707 -33.00 19.83 -32.36
CA ASN A 707 -33.61 18.48 -32.38
C ASN A 707 -34.66 18.24 -33.48
N ASN A 708 -34.80 19.18 -34.41
CA ASN A 708 -35.73 19.14 -35.53
C ASN A 708 -34.97 18.97 -36.85
N GLY A 709 -33.78 18.37 -36.86
CA GLY A 709 -32.96 18.13 -38.05
C GLY A 709 -31.70 17.30 -37.81
N VAL A 710 -30.83 17.15 -38.82
CA VAL A 710 -29.56 16.37 -38.73
C VAL A 710 -28.39 17.14 -39.38
N CYS A 711 -27.22 17.10 -38.74
CA CYS A 711 -25.97 17.67 -39.27
C CYS A 711 -25.21 16.68 -40.17
N THR A 712 -24.72 17.14 -41.33
CA THR A 712 -23.91 16.33 -42.25
C THR A 712 -22.42 16.26 -41.85
N PRO A 713 -21.63 15.31 -42.40
CA PRO A 713 -20.18 15.22 -42.14
C PRO A 713 -19.39 16.49 -42.48
N ASP A 714 -19.90 17.29 -43.42
CA ASP A 714 -19.33 18.58 -43.84
C ASP A 714 -19.86 19.78 -43.03
N GLY A 715 -20.75 19.56 -42.05
CA GLY A 715 -21.23 20.58 -41.12
C GLY A 715 -22.48 21.36 -41.54
N VAL A 716 -23.40 20.75 -42.30
CA VAL A 716 -24.66 21.40 -42.76
C VAL A 716 -25.87 20.83 -42.02
N CYS A 717 -26.77 21.69 -41.53
CA CYS A 717 -27.99 21.33 -40.77
C CYS A 717 -29.22 21.21 -41.68
N VAL A 718 -29.94 20.07 -41.63
CA VAL A 718 -31.10 19.78 -42.50
C VAL A 718 -32.38 19.57 -41.65
N CYS A 719 -33.40 20.44 -41.80
CA CYS A 719 -34.63 20.45 -40.96
C CYS A 719 -35.75 19.46 -41.38
N ASN A 720 -36.46 18.93 -40.37
CA ASN A 720 -37.63 18.07 -40.46
C ASN A 720 -38.94 18.89 -40.49
N VAL A 721 -39.32 19.37 -41.67
CA VAL A 721 -40.48 20.29 -41.86
C VAL A 721 -41.85 19.77 -41.37
N ASN A 722 -42.01 18.46 -41.18
CA ASN A 722 -43.26 17.86 -40.70
C ASN A 722 -43.45 17.94 -39.18
N GLN A 723 -42.44 18.39 -38.44
CA GLN A 723 -42.45 18.50 -36.97
C GLN A 723 -42.58 19.95 -36.48
N GLY A 724 -42.96 20.89 -37.36
CA GLY A 724 -43.20 22.29 -36.99
C GLY A 724 -41.93 23.12 -36.75
N GLY A 725 -40.75 22.59 -37.04
CA GLY A 725 -39.47 23.29 -36.94
C GLY A 725 -39.12 24.01 -38.25
N TYR A 726 -39.12 25.35 -38.21
CA TYR A 726 -38.80 26.21 -39.35
C TYR A 726 -37.60 27.12 -39.06
N TYR A 727 -37.06 27.78 -40.12
CA TYR A 727 -35.84 28.62 -40.14
C TYR A 727 -34.50 27.86 -40.02
N ASN A 728 -33.35 28.55 -40.19
CA ASN A 728 -32.00 27.98 -40.41
C ASN A 728 -31.44 27.06 -39.28
N ASN A 729 -32.10 26.99 -38.13
CA ASN A 729 -31.78 26.10 -37.02
C ASN A 729 -32.99 25.30 -36.53
N CYS A 730 -34.09 25.28 -37.30
CA CYS A 730 -35.31 24.51 -37.03
C CYS A 730 -36.02 24.82 -35.68
N SER A 731 -35.95 26.07 -35.19
CA SER A 731 -36.24 26.42 -33.77
C SER A 731 -37.60 27.05 -33.43
N LYS A 732 -38.45 27.48 -34.38
CA LYS A 732 -39.68 28.27 -34.06
C LYS A 732 -40.99 27.77 -34.74
N PRO A 733 -42.13 27.69 -34.02
CA PRO A 733 -43.46 27.37 -34.57
C PRO A 733 -44.34 28.62 -34.91
N TYR A 734 -45.36 28.46 -35.78
CA TYR A 734 -46.42 29.45 -36.12
C TYR A 734 -47.73 28.72 -36.54
N PRO A 735 -48.94 29.34 -36.50
CA PRO A 735 -49.30 30.67 -36.02
C PRO A 735 -49.64 30.71 -34.51
N PHE A 736 -49.54 31.87 -33.85
CA PHE A 736 -50.09 32.12 -32.51
C PHE A 736 -50.50 33.59 -32.30
N ALA A 737 -51.40 33.86 -31.33
CA ALA A 737 -51.78 35.22 -30.92
C ALA A 737 -51.55 35.45 -29.43
N THR A 738 -51.05 36.64 -29.09
CA THR A 738 -50.67 37.05 -27.73
C THR A 738 -51.68 37.97 -27.07
N SER A 739 -52.36 38.81 -27.84
CA SER A 739 -53.40 39.73 -27.35
C SER A 739 -54.40 40.08 -28.44
N GLY A 740 -55.57 40.59 -28.02
CA GLY A 740 -56.55 41.15 -28.92
C GLY A 740 -57.21 42.41 -28.37
N GLN A 741 -57.72 43.25 -29.27
CA GLN A 741 -58.40 44.49 -28.93
C GLN A 741 -59.68 44.64 -29.75
N VAL A 742 -60.75 45.06 -29.10
CA VAL A 742 -61.97 45.52 -29.78
C VAL A 742 -61.85 47.03 -29.97
N ASN A 743 -61.61 47.46 -31.20
CA ASN A 743 -61.23 48.85 -31.51
C ASN A 743 -62.39 49.83 -31.32
N ASP A 744 -63.63 49.35 -31.46
CA ASP A 744 -64.87 50.11 -31.37
C ASP A 744 -65.69 49.73 -30.11
N GLN A 745 -65.00 49.58 -28.97
CA GLN A 745 -65.53 49.07 -27.69
C GLN A 745 -66.86 49.72 -27.25
N ASN A 746 -67.05 51.01 -27.51
CA ASN A 746 -68.22 51.79 -27.06
C ASN A 746 -69.35 51.90 -28.10
N THR A 747 -69.23 51.27 -29.28
CA THR A 747 -70.24 51.31 -30.35
C THR A 747 -70.68 49.91 -30.77
N THR A 748 -70.26 49.41 -31.94
CA THR A 748 -70.72 48.13 -32.50
C THR A 748 -69.94 46.92 -32.00
N GLN A 749 -68.74 47.12 -31.45
CA GLN A 749 -67.82 46.08 -31.00
C GLN A 749 -67.51 45.01 -32.06
N ARG A 750 -67.34 45.45 -33.32
CA ARG A 750 -67.11 44.57 -34.48
C ARG A 750 -65.69 44.62 -35.02
N SER A 751 -64.94 45.68 -34.76
CA SER A 751 -63.57 45.83 -35.26
C SER A 751 -62.60 45.19 -34.28
N ILE A 752 -61.84 44.19 -34.73
CA ILE A 752 -60.92 43.42 -33.88
C ILE A 752 -59.51 43.47 -34.46
N SER A 753 -58.56 43.82 -33.62
CA SER A 753 -57.13 43.64 -33.88
C SER A 753 -56.60 42.48 -33.06
N LEU A 754 -55.87 41.58 -33.69
CA LEU A 754 -55.13 40.48 -33.06
C LEU A 754 -53.63 40.65 -33.30
N PHE A 755 -52.83 40.40 -32.29
CA PHE A 755 -51.37 40.57 -32.32
C PHE A 755 -50.69 39.23 -32.02
N GLY A 756 -49.62 38.88 -32.75
CA GLY A 756 -48.99 37.55 -32.68
C GLY A 756 -47.86 37.33 -33.70
N ASP A 757 -47.52 36.07 -34.04
CA ASP A 757 -46.74 35.70 -35.23
C ASP A 757 -47.54 34.66 -36.02
N PHE A 758 -47.85 35.00 -37.27
CA PHE A 758 -48.72 34.24 -38.15
C PHE A 758 -47.95 33.54 -39.28
N GLY A 759 -46.62 33.60 -39.29
CA GLY A 759 -45.75 32.86 -40.23
C GLY A 759 -45.14 33.69 -41.36
N PRO A 760 -44.10 33.18 -42.04
CA PRO A 760 -43.35 33.94 -43.07
C PRO A 760 -44.07 34.04 -44.42
N ASN A 761 -45.23 33.39 -44.58
CA ASN A 761 -46.01 33.37 -45.81
C ASN A 761 -47.12 34.43 -45.79
N ALA A 762 -47.65 34.78 -46.97
CA ALA A 762 -48.80 35.68 -47.07
C ALA A 762 -50.09 34.99 -46.58
N LEU A 763 -50.90 35.69 -45.75
CA LEU A 763 -52.10 35.20 -45.04
C LEU A 763 -53.32 34.85 -45.94
N THR A 764 -53.06 34.41 -47.16
CA THR A 764 -54.04 34.17 -48.23
C THR A 764 -54.98 33.00 -47.94
N ASN A 765 -54.52 31.93 -47.29
CA ASN A 765 -55.36 30.82 -46.81
C ASN A 765 -55.54 30.86 -45.29
N SER A 766 -55.96 32.01 -44.76
CA SER A 766 -56.14 32.22 -43.32
C SER A 766 -57.58 32.51 -42.91
N SER A 767 -57.99 32.10 -41.71
CA SER A 767 -59.31 32.40 -41.14
C SER A 767 -59.26 32.65 -39.63
N VAL A 768 -60.15 33.52 -39.13
CA VAL A 768 -60.28 33.87 -37.70
C VAL A 768 -61.71 33.65 -37.21
N ARG A 769 -61.85 33.00 -36.05
CA ARG A 769 -63.12 32.87 -35.31
C ARG A 769 -62.98 33.33 -33.86
N ILE A 770 -64.00 34.00 -33.36
CA ILE A 770 -64.12 34.46 -31.98
C ILE A 770 -65.18 33.62 -31.25
N ASN A 771 -64.89 33.15 -30.05
CA ASN A 771 -65.74 32.22 -29.27
C ASN A 771 -66.24 31.03 -30.10
N ASN A 772 -65.37 30.53 -30.99
CA ASN A 772 -65.59 29.40 -31.91
C ASN A 772 -66.80 29.55 -32.87
N THR A 773 -67.57 30.64 -32.78
CA THR A 773 -68.89 30.79 -33.39
C THR A 773 -69.03 32.04 -34.23
N MET A 774 -68.32 33.12 -33.90
CA MET A 774 -68.37 34.39 -34.64
C MET A 774 -67.20 34.46 -35.62
N ASN A 775 -67.46 34.50 -36.93
CA ASN A 775 -66.38 34.66 -37.90
C ASN A 775 -65.91 36.12 -37.94
N CYS A 776 -64.60 36.30 -38.06
CA CYS A 776 -63.95 37.60 -38.22
C CYS A 776 -63.24 37.61 -39.58
N ILE A 777 -63.71 38.47 -40.50
CA ILE A 777 -63.19 38.54 -41.86
C ILE A 777 -61.87 39.32 -41.83
N ILE A 778 -60.77 38.68 -42.24
CA ILE A 778 -59.43 39.27 -42.25
C ILE A 778 -59.32 40.33 -43.35
N ASP A 779 -58.84 41.51 -42.99
CA ASP A 779 -58.39 42.53 -43.93
C ASP A 779 -56.96 42.23 -44.38
N GLN A 780 -56.83 41.72 -45.60
CA GLN A 780 -55.55 41.27 -46.16
C GLN A 780 -54.59 42.43 -46.49
N LEU A 781 -55.08 43.67 -46.60
CA LEU A 781 -54.23 44.84 -46.90
C LEU A 781 -53.59 45.40 -45.62
N GLU A 782 -54.28 45.27 -44.49
CA GLU A 782 -53.85 45.80 -43.19
C GLU A 782 -53.23 44.72 -42.28
N SER A 783 -53.32 43.44 -42.67
CA SER A 783 -52.73 42.32 -41.92
C SER A 783 -51.29 42.04 -42.36
N THR A 784 -50.43 41.71 -41.41
CA THR A 784 -49.01 41.39 -41.59
C THR A 784 -48.67 40.07 -40.90
N GLN A 785 -47.43 39.60 -41.03
CA GLN A 785 -46.93 38.45 -40.25
C GLN A 785 -47.18 38.61 -38.73
N PHE A 786 -47.23 39.84 -38.19
CA PHE A 786 -47.34 40.06 -36.75
C PHE A 786 -48.68 40.66 -36.28
N THR A 787 -49.60 40.97 -37.18
CA THR A 787 -50.88 41.59 -36.83
C THR A 787 -51.96 41.14 -37.80
N ILE A 788 -53.09 40.68 -37.26
CA ILE A 788 -54.31 40.42 -38.03
C ILE A 788 -55.34 41.49 -37.69
N GLN A 789 -55.79 42.21 -38.70
CA GLN A 789 -56.94 43.11 -38.61
C GLN A 789 -58.16 42.40 -39.17
N CYS A 790 -59.25 42.32 -38.41
CA CYS A 790 -60.45 41.65 -38.88
C CYS A 790 -61.74 42.31 -38.39
N GLN A 791 -62.83 42.11 -39.14
CA GLN A 791 -64.15 42.65 -38.82
C GLN A 791 -65.15 41.51 -38.57
N LEU A 792 -65.84 41.52 -37.44
CA LEU A 792 -66.93 40.59 -37.16
C LEU A 792 -68.10 40.79 -38.12
N GLU A 793 -68.69 39.68 -38.58
CA GLU A 793 -69.84 39.69 -39.49
C GLU A 793 -71.07 40.39 -38.89
N SER A 794 -71.25 40.32 -37.56
CA SER A 794 -72.32 41.02 -36.82
C SER A 794 -71.85 41.42 -35.42
N SER A 795 -72.57 42.36 -34.77
CA SER A 795 -72.27 42.78 -33.39
C SER A 795 -72.46 41.61 -32.40
N PRO A 796 -71.62 41.49 -31.36
CA PRO A 796 -71.66 40.37 -30.43
C PRO A 796 -72.98 40.34 -29.63
N THR A 797 -73.58 39.16 -29.50
CA THR A 797 -74.82 38.93 -28.71
C THR A 797 -74.54 38.43 -27.29
N ILE A 798 -73.31 37.98 -27.03
CA ILE A 798 -72.82 37.52 -25.73
C ILE A 798 -71.73 38.49 -25.28
N TYR A 799 -71.84 38.99 -24.06
CA TYR A 799 -70.90 39.94 -23.47
C TYR A 799 -70.10 39.27 -22.35
N GLY A 800 -68.84 39.68 -22.20
CA GLY A 800 -67.86 39.04 -21.34
C GLY A 800 -66.57 38.69 -22.10
N PRO A 801 -65.64 37.96 -21.46
CA PRO A 801 -64.40 37.49 -22.07
C PRO A 801 -64.67 36.53 -23.26
N ALA A 802 -63.82 36.56 -24.29
CA ALA A 802 -63.96 35.75 -25.50
C ALA A 802 -62.62 35.18 -26.03
N SER A 803 -62.67 33.94 -26.55
CA SER A 803 -61.54 33.20 -27.11
C SER A 803 -61.34 33.47 -28.60
N VAL A 804 -60.16 33.13 -29.11
CA VAL A 804 -59.76 33.34 -30.52
C VAL A 804 -59.22 32.04 -31.10
N GLN A 805 -59.72 31.67 -32.27
CA GLN A 805 -59.23 30.56 -33.09
C GLN A 805 -58.71 31.07 -34.45
N LEU A 806 -57.54 30.60 -34.85
CA LEU A 806 -56.89 30.92 -36.12
C LEU A 806 -56.58 29.63 -36.90
N ASN A 807 -56.72 29.69 -38.21
CA ASN A 807 -56.13 28.72 -39.14
C ASN A 807 -55.33 29.52 -40.16
N VAL A 808 -54.02 29.30 -40.26
CA VAL A 808 -53.14 29.94 -41.25
C VAL A 808 -52.47 28.84 -42.05
N ASP A 809 -52.75 28.76 -43.35
CA ASP A 809 -52.18 27.78 -44.28
C ASP A 809 -52.34 26.30 -43.84
N GLY A 810 -53.40 25.99 -43.08
CA GLY A 810 -53.67 24.65 -42.54
C GLY A 810 -53.16 24.42 -41.12
N TYR A 811 -52.41 25.35 -40.54
CA TYR A 811 -51.91 25.29 -39.17
C TYR A 811 -52.87 26.00 -38.21
N LEU A 812 -53.26 25.30 -37.14
CA LEU A 812 -54.29 25.75 -36.20
C LEU A 812 -53.69 26.39 -34.93
N PHE A 813 -54.34 27.45 -34.47
CA PHE A 813 -54.16 28.04 -33.14
C PHE A 813 -55.54 28.18 -32.48
N ASP A 814 -55.66 27.72 -31.23
CA ASP A 814 -56.87 27.84 -30.42
C ASP A 814 -56.50 28.38 -29.05
N SER A 815 -56.93 29.61 -28.74
CA SER A 815 -56.58 30.25 -27.47
C SER A 815 -57.36 29.65 -26.31
N LYS A 816 -56.65 29.02 -25.37
CA LYS A 816 -57.24 28.50 -24.11
C LYS A 816 -57.61 29.58 -23.12
N THR A 817 -57.04 30.78 -23.25
CA THR A 817 -57.40 31.95 -22.46
C THR A 817 -58.20 32.93 -23.32
N TYR A 818 -58.99 33.76 -22.65
CA TYR A 818 -59.73 34.81 -23.33
C TYR A 818 -58.76 35.93 -23.73
N LEU A 819 -58.70 36.26 -25.03
CA LEU A 819 -57.81 37.33 -25.53
C LEU A 819 -58.50 38.68 -25.62
N ILE A 820 -59.83 38.70 -25.70
CA ILE A 820 -60.65 39.93 -25.84
C ILE A 820 -61.84 39.90 -24.89
N ARG A 821 -62.43 41.06 -24.60
CA ARG A 821 -63.63 41.19 -23.76
C ARG A 821 -64.66 42.11 -24.41
N PHE A 822 -65.88 41.63 -24.56
CA PHE A 822 -67.02 42.45 -24.99
C PHE A 822 -67.73 43.05 -23.78
N ILE A 823 -68.02 44.34 -23.81
CA ILE A 823 -68.76 45.03 -22.74
C ILE A 823 -70.23 45.18 -23.12
N LYS A 824 -71.14 44.89 -22.20
CA LYS A 824 -72.57 45.14 -22.42
C LYS A 824 -72.78 46.66 -22.51
N PRO A 825 -73.33 47.21 -23.61
CA PRO A 825 -73.50 48.66 -23.73
C PRO A 825 -74.42 49.18 -22.61
N SER A 826 -73.88 50.07 -21.77
CA SER A 826 -74.61 50.76 -20.72
C SER A 826 -75.63 51.71 -21.35
N THR A 827 -76.93 51.42 -21.19
CA THR A 827 -77.99 52.41 -21.42
C THR A 827 -77.82 53.53 -20.40
N GLY A 828 -77.79 54.79 -20.87
CA GLY A 828 -77.41 55.95 -20.06
C GLY A 828 -78.08 56.03 -18.69
N GLY A 829 -77.28 56.34 -17.67
CA GLY A 829 -77.75 56.54 -16.30
C GLY A 829 -76.57 56.79 -15.37
N SER A 830 -76.30 58.07 -15.14
CA SER A 830 -75.32 58.63 -14.20
C SER A 830 -75.33 57.93 -12.84
N THR A 831 -74.12 57.65 -12.34
CA THR A 831 -73.71 57.68 -10.93
C THR A 831 -74.67 57.14 -9.87
N THR A 832 -74.22 56.01 -9.30
CA THR A 832 -74.38 55.58 -7.90
C THR A 832 -75.80 55.34 -7.39
N SER A 833 -76.23 54.08 -7.48
CA SER A 833 -77.21 53.51 -6.56
C SER A 833 -77.19 51.97 -6.67
N LEU A 834 -76.32 51.31 -5.90
CA LEU A 834 -76.47 49.89 -5.60
C LEU A 834 -77.38 49.78 -4.37
N THR A 835 -78.68 49.64 -4.61
CA THR A 835 -79.61 49.04 -3.65
C THR A 835 -80.20 47.81 -4.32
N THR A 836 -79.79 46.66 -3.82
CA THR A 836 -80.36 45.34 -4.08
C THR A 836 -81.81 45.33 -3.60
N SER A 837 -82.75 45.20 -4.53
CA SER A 837 -84.14 44.83 -4.23
C SER A 837 -84.42 43.43 -4.80
N VAL A 838 -84.50 42.43 -3.92
CA VAL A 838 -85.11 41.12 -4.19
C VAL A 838 -86.60 41.21 -3.80
N PRO A 839 -87.52 40.50 -4.49
CA PRO A 839 -88.95 40.71 -4.35
C PRO A 839 -89.50 40.18 -3.04
N THR A 840 -90.54 40.87 -2.59
CA THR A 840 -91.52 40.55 -1.56
C THR A 840 -92.01 39.09 -1.55
N THR A 841 -92.13 38.51 -0.35
CA THR A 841 -93.35 37.79 0.08
C THR A 841 -93.67 38.05 1.56
N SER A 842 -94.76 38.80 1.76
CA SER A 842 -95.74 38.79 2.87
C SER A 842 -95.30 38.77 4.34
N GLY A 843 -95.61 39.86 5.05
CA GLY A 843 -95.78 39.90 6.51
C GLY A 843 -95.66 41.34 7.02
N GLY A 844 -96.78 41.99 7.33
CA GLY A 844 -96.81 43.43 7.62
C GLY A 844 -96.12 43.84 8.91
N GLU A 845 -95.05 44.63 8.77
CA GLU A 845 -94.54 45.59 9.75
C GLU A 845 -94.14 46.88 8.99
N THR A 846 -94.31 48.04 9.62
CA THR A 846 -94.09 49.40 9.04
C THR A 846 -92.72 49.56 8.34
N PRO A 847 -92.62 50.28 7.20
CA PRO A 847 -91.36 50.42 6.47
C PRO A 847 -90.41 51.34 7.23
N LYS A 848 -89.30 50.77 7.72
CA LYS A 848 -88.23 51.52 8.39
C LYS A 848 -87.50 52.40 7.37
N SER A 849 -87.13 53.63 7.75
CA SER A 849 -86.34 54.53 6.87
C SER A 849 -84.95 53.95 6.58
N PRO A 850 -84.25 54.33 5.49
CA PRO A 850 -82.91 53.81 5.19
C PRO A 850 -81.93 53.97 6.36
N LYS A 851 -82.02 55.09 7.09
CA LYS A 851 -81.26 55.34 8.31
C LYS A 851 -81.62 54.41 9.47
N GLU A 852 -82.90 54.10 9.67
CA GLU A 852 -83.34 53.12 10.69
C GLU A 852 -82.97 51.68 10.29
N ILE A 853 -83.09 51.32 9.01
CA ILE A 853 -82.63 50.02 8.49
C ILE A 853 -81.13 49.89 8.71
N CYS A 854 -80.35 50.93 8.38
CA CYS A 854 -78.93 50.97 8.66
C CYS A 854 -78.66 50.84 10.16
N SER A 855 -79.36 51.62 11.00
CA SER A 855 -79.13 51.63 12.44
C SER A 855 -79.48 50.29 13.10
N GLU A 856 -80.47 49.55 12.60
CA GLU A 856 -80.78 48.21 13.09
C GLU A 856 -79.87 47.13 12.52
N THR A 857 -79.68 47.10 11.20
CA THR A 857 -78.92 46.03 10.55
C THR A 857 -77.42 46.11 10.83
N THR A 858 -76.92 47.30 11.18
CA THR A 858 -75.51 47.53 11.55
C THR A 858 -75.34 47.83 13.04
N GLN A 859 -76.41 47.79 13.85
CA GLN A 859 -76.38 48.16 15.27
C GLN A 859 -75.69 49.51 15.55
N TYR A 860 -76.18 50.58 14.91
CA TYR A 860 -75.58 51.92 14.93
C TYR A 860 -74.11 51.93 14.47
N CYS A 861 -73.85 51.39 13.27
CA CYS A 861 -72.50 51.31 12.71
C CYS A 861 -71.52 50.64 13.67
N PHE A 862 -71.99 49.57 14.30
CA PHE A 862 -71.28 48.76 15.30
C PHE A 862 -70.69 49.60 16.44
N GLY A 863 -71.33 50.73 16.78
CA GLY A 863 -70.89 51.65 17.83
C GLY A 863 -69.76 52.62 17.45
N HIS A 864 -69.21 52.54 16.23
CA HIS A 864 -68.02 53.28 15.79
C HIS A 864 -68.29 54.33 14.71
N GLY A 865 -69.56 54.67 14.50
CA GLY A 865 -70.00 55.69 13.55
C GLY A 865 -71.46 56.06 13.74
N THR A 866 -72.02 56.81 12.81
CA THR A 866 -73.47 57.11 12.77
C THR A 866 -74.02 56.93 11.38
N CYS A 867 -75.15 56.24 11.23
CA CYS A 867 -75.86 56.16 9.95
C CYS A 867 -76.33 57.55 9.52
N ASP A 868 -76.06 57.95 8.28
CA ASP A 868 -76.66 59.13 7.68
C ASP A 868 -78.08 58.86 7.15
N ASP A 869 -78.72 59.90 6.63
CA ASP A 869 -80.12 59.83 6.16
C ASP A 869 -80.30 58.93 4.92
N ASN A 870 -79.22 58.59 4.21
CA ASN A 870 -79.23 57.66 3.07
C ASN A 870 -78.99 56.20 3.51
N GLY A 871 -78.84 55.95 4.81
CA GLY A 871 -78.57 54.62 5.35
C GLY A 871 -77.12 54.17 5.20
N ILE A 872 -76.18 55.12 5.08
CA ILE A 872 -74.74 54.82 4.99
C ILE A 872 -74.07 55.17 6.32
N CYS A 873 -73.23 54.27 6.81
CA CYS A 873 -72.48 54.48 8.03
C CYS A 873 -71.33 55.48 7.83
N GLN A 874 -71.42 56.62 8.53
CA GLN A 874 -70.37 57.63 8.57
C GLN A 874 -69.41 57.31 9.71
N CYS A 875 -68.26 56.75 9.35
CA CYS A 875 -67.31 56.20 10.30
C CYS A 875 -66.42 57.26 10.94
N GLN A 876 -66.06 57.02 12.20
CA GLN A 876 -65.02 57.81 12.87
C GLN A 876 -63.66 57.58 12.19
N SER A 877 -62.75 58.55 12.30
CA SER A 877 -61.44 58.49 11.64
C SER A 877 -60.67 57.21 12.00
N GLY A 878 -60.14 56.53 10.98
CA GLY A 878 -59.46 55.24 11.11
C GLY A 878 -60.38 54.03 10.89
N PHE A 879 -61.70 54.16 10.91
CA PHE A 879 -62.64 53.07 10.64
C PHE A 879 -62.97 52.94 9.14
N ASN A 880 -63.18 51.70 8.69
CA ASN A 880 -63.39 51.36 7.29
C ASN A 880 -64.83 51.72 6.84
N PRO A 881 -65.01 52.67 5.90
CA PRO A 881 -66.33 53.04 5.43
C PRO A 881 -67.03 51.92 4.63
N VAL A 882 -66.27 50.98 4.06
CA VAL A 882 -66.80 49.96 3.14
C VAL A 882 -67.57 48.86 3.88
N ASP A 883 -67.30 48.63 5.16
CA ASP A 883 -67.98 47.61 5.98
C ASP A 883 -68.87 48.20 7.08
N ASN A 884 -69.34 49.43 6.88
CA ASN A 884 -70.22 50.13 7.80
C ASN A 884 -69.61 50.40 9.19
N CYS A 885 -68.31 50.73 9.22
CA CYS A 885 -67.53 51.02 10.43
C CYS A 885 -67.34 49.82 11.36
N LEU A 886 -67.60 48.62 10.86
CA LEU A 886 -67.39 47.39 11.61
C LEU A 886 -65.91 47.22 11.95
N THR A 887 -65.01 47.63 11.04
CA THR A 887 -63.58 47.38 11.20
C THR A 887 -62.75 48.66 11.17
N LYS A 888 -61.57 48.63 11.80
CA LYS A 888 -60.62 49.75 11.83
C LYS A 888 -59.38 49.42 11.00
N PHE A 889 -58.88 50.36 10.21
CA PHE A 889 -57.56 50.25 9.60
C PHE A 889 -56.50 50.24 10.70
N ALA A 890 -55.53 49.34 10.56
CA ALA A 890 -54.54 49.13 11.60
C ALA A 890 -53.57 50.30 11.75
N ASP A 891 -53.37 50.75 12.99
CA ASP A 891 -52.29 51.65 13.39
C ASP A 891 -51.07 50.78 13.80
N ASN A 892 -49.83 51.16 13.43
CA ASN A 892 -48.59 50.38 13.63
C ASN A 892 -48.41 49.10 12.76
N THR A 893 -48.83 49.13 11.49
CA THR A 893 -48.43 48.07 10.56
C THR A 893 -46.96 48.23 10.16
N THR A 894 -46.25 47.11 10.11
CA THR A 894 -44.86 47.08 9.63
C THR A 894 -44.73 46.06 8.51
N TYR A 895 -44.23 46.51 7.37
CA TYR A 895 -43.75 45.63 6.31
C TYR A 895 -42.23 45.61 6.32
N VAL A 896 -41.67 44.42 6.57
CA VAL A 896 -40.23 44.17 6.45
C VAL A 896 -40.04 43.26 5.23
N PRO A 897 -39.60 43.80 4.08
CA PRO A 897 -39.36 42.99 2.89
C PRO A 897 -38.26 41.96 3.18
N ASN A 898 -38.55 40.69 2.87
CA ASN A 898 -37.57 39.62 3.01
C ASN A 898 -36.53 39.75 1.89
N PRO A 899 -35.21 39.86 2.16
CA PRO A 899 -34.22 40.02 1.10
C PRO A 899 -34.03 38.75 0.23
N GLU A 900 -34.47 37.57 0.68
CA GLU A 900 -34.20 36.29 0.02
C GLU A 900 -35.40 35.78 -0.82
N SER A 901 -36.61 36.27 -0.57
CA SER A 901 -37.80 35.88 -1.33
C SER A 901 -38.83 37.02 -1.43
N PRO A 902 -39.64 37.07 -2.52
CA PRO A 902 -40.70 38.06 -2.70
C PRO A 902 -41.92 37.70 -1.84
N SER A 903 -41.74 37.69 -0.52
CA SER A 903 -42.81 37.44 0.42
C SER A 903 -43.51 38.74 0.77
N THR A 904 -44.85 38.71 0.74
CA THR A 904 -45.70 39.87 1.08
C THR A 904 -46.10 39.90 2.56
N ASN A 905 -45.33 39.28 3.46
CA ASN A 905 -45.68 39.20 4.89
C ASN A 905 -45.74 40.58 5.54
N ILE A 906 -46.95 41.02 5.88
CA ILE A 906 -47.21 42.22 6.69
C ILE A 906 -47.41 41.77 8.13
N SER A 907 -46.79 42.48 9.08
CA SER A 907 -47.04 42.31 10.51
C SER A 907 -47.87 43.45 11.05
N VAL A 908 -48.89 43.10 11.83
CA VAL A 908 -49.77 44.05 12.55
C VAL A 908 -49.83 43.61 14.00
N ASP A 909 -49.35 44.44 14.93
CA ASP A 909 -49.25 44.14 16.37
C ASP A 909 -48.60 42.77 16.69
N GLY A 910 -47.66 42.34 15.84
CA GLY A 910 -46.93 41.07 15.98
C GLY A 910 -47.55 39.87 15.25
N VAL A 911 -48.70 40.03 14.58
CA VAL A 911 -49.38 38.99 13.80
C VAL A 911 -49.03 39.12 12.32
N GLU A 912 -48.47 38.07 11.72
CA GLU A 912 -48.03 38.05 10.31
C GLU A 912 -48.97 37.31 9.36
N PHE A 913 -49.17 37.88 8.17
CA PHE A 913 -49.85 37.28 7.01
C PHE A 913 -49.27 37.76 5.68
N GLY A 914 -49.15 36.85 4.70
CA GLY A 914 -48.68 37.15 3.35
C GLY A 914 -48.78 35.97 2.39
N PHE A 915 -48.20 36.15 1.20
CA PHE A 915 -48.20 35.22 0.09
C PHE A 915 -46.78 35.03 -0.44
N ASP A 916 -46.52 33.84 -0.95
CA ASP A 916 -45.31 33.53 -1.69
C ASP A 916 -45.68 33.14 -3.13
N ILE A 917 -44.94 33.65 -4.11
CA ILE A 917 -44.96 33.09 -5.47
C ILE A 917 -44.13 31.83 -5.43
N VAL A 918 -44.71 30.69 -5.82
CA VAL A 918 -44.06 29.37 -5.70
C VAL A 918 -43.72 28.73 -7.03
N ALA A 919 -44.44 29.06 -8.10
CA ALA A 919 -44.15 28.57 -9.44
C ALA A 919 -44.73 29.45 -10.55
N ILE A 920 -44.11 29.38 -11.71
CA ILE A 920 -44.66 29.82 -13.00
C ILE A 920 -44.76 28.58 -13.89
N GLN A 921 -45.94 28.33 -14.43
CA GLN A 921 -46.25 27.11 -15.17
C GLN A 921 -46.71 27.44 -16.59
N GLU A 922 -46.22 26.69 -17.57
CA GLU A 922 -46.77 26.63 -18.92
C GLU A 922 -47.83 25.53 -18.96
N ILE A 923 -49.05 25.90 -19.32
CA ILE A 923 -50.21 25.02 -19.40
C ILE A 923 -50.49 24.71 -20.87
N GLY A 924 -50.54 23.43 -21.20
CA GLY A 924 -50.76 22.93 -22.56
C GLY A 924 -52.24 22.86 -22.96
N LEU A 925 -52.53 22.12 -24.02
CA LEU A 925 -53.87 22.09 -24.65
C LEU A 925 -54.91 21.38 -23.77
N ASP A 926 -54.50 20.40 -22.97
CA ASP A 926 -55.36 19.55 -22.14
C ASP A 926 -55.31 19.97 -20.65
N ASN A 927 -54.91 21.21 -20.36
CA ASN A 927 -54.69 21.77 -19.02
C ASN A 927 -53.58 21.06 -18.20
N GLU A 928 -52.70 20.34 -18.89
CA GLU A 928 -51.49 19.75 -18.33
C GLU A 928 -50.39 20.79 -18.13
N ILE A 929 -49.55 20.60 -17.12
CA ILE A 929 -48.35 21.43 -16.93
C ILE A 929 -47.26 20.89 -17.87
N VAL A 930 -46.90 21.66 -18.90
CA VAL A 930 -45.90 21.31 -19.91
C VAL A 930 -44.51 21.72 -19.48
N LYS A 931 -44.39 22.88 -18.83
CA LYS A 931 -43.17 23.37 -18.17
C LYS A 931 -43.51 24.00 -16.83
N GLU A 932 -42.60 23.87 -15.87
CA GLU A 932 -42.74 24.50 -14.56
C GLU A 932 -41.40 25.11 -14.14
N LEU A 933 -41.46 26.36 -13.70
CA LEU A 933 -40.34 27.10 -13.13
C LEU A 933 -40.66 27.39 -11.67
N LEU A 934 -39.97 26.68 -10.76
CA LEU A 934 -40.08 26.92 -9.33
C LEU A 934 -39.34 28.18 -8.92
N THR A 935 -39.96 29.01 -8.11
CA THR A 935 -39.46 30.35 -7.78
C THR A 935 -38.68 30.37 -6.45
N ASN A 936 -37.61 29.58 -6.38
CA ASN A 936 -36.93 29.28 -5.12
C ASN A 936 -35.75 30.21 -4.78
N SER A 937 -35.23 31.01 -5.73
CA SER A 937 -34.02 31.82 -5.51
C SER A 937 -34.14 33.18 -6.17
N TRP A 938 -33.94 34.25 -5.40
CA TRP A 938 -34.19 35.63 -5.83
C TRP A 938 -33.01 36.54 -5.46
N ILE A 939 -32.78 37.54 -6.30
CA ILE A 939 -31.93 38.70 -6.01
C ILE A 939 -32.86 39.88 -5.77
N SER A 940 -32.76 40.52 -4.60
CA SER A 940 -33.62 41.65 -4.25
C SER A 940 -32.89 42.99 -4.29
N ASN A 941 -33.64 44.04 -4.61
CA ASN A 941 -33.26 45.43 -4.44
C ASN A 941 -34.39 46.16 -3.71
N ILE A 942 -34.13 46.52 -2.47
CA ILE A 942 -35.12 47.08 -1.55
C ILE A 942 -34.77 48.54 -1.29
N THR A 943 -35.73 49.43 -1.52
CA THR A 943 -35.64 50.85 -1.19
C THR A 943 -36.76 51.23 -0.23
N THR A 944 -36.40 51.79 0.93
CA THR A 944 -37.36 52.26 1.93
C THR A 944 -37.18 53.75 2.14
N ASN A 945 -38.28 54.50 2.04
CA ASN A 945 -38.37 55.88 2.49
C ASN A 945 -39.39 56.01 3.63
N ASN A 946 -39.51 57.18 4.26
CA ASN A 946 -40.35 57.38 5.44
C ASN A 946 -41.85 57.07 5.25
N THR A 947 -42.34 56.98 4.01
CA THR A 947 -43.77 56.74 3.71
C THR A 947 -44.04 55.50 2.85
N PHE A 948 -42.99 54.93 2.23
CA PHE A 948 -43.08 53.98 1.14
C PHE A 948 -41.87 53.04 1.09
N THR A 949 -42.14 51.74 0.93
CA THR A 949 -41.14 50.70 0.67
C THR A 949 -41.39 50.07 -0.69
N ASP A 950 -40.35 49.97 -1.53
CA ASP A 950 -40.36 49.34 -2.86
C ASP A 950 -39.30 48.24 -2.88
N ALA A 951 -39.72 46.99 -3.11
CA ALA A 951 -38.86 45.81 -3.09
C ALA A 951 -38.99 45.08 -4.41
N VAL A 952 -37.94 45.15 -5.24
CA VAL A 952 -37.87 44.50 -6.55
C VAL A 952 -37.02 43.24 -6.45
N TYR A 953 -37.57 42.12 -6.87
CA TYR A 953 -36.95 40.80 -6.83
C TYR A 953 -36.79 40.27 -8.25
N GLN A 954 -35.60 39.81 -8.60
CA GLN A 954 -35.33 39.13 -9.86
C GLN A 954 -35.02 37.66 -9.58
N LEU A 955 -35.73 36.76 -10.26
CA LEU A 955 -35.55 35.33 -10.08
C LEU A 955 -34.21 34.90 -10.68
N VAL A 956 -33.43 34.13 -9.93
CA VAL A 956 -32.21 33.51 -10.41
C VAL A 956 -32.56 32.19 -11.07
N ILE A 957 -32.47 32.14 -12.40
CA ILE A 957 -32.64 30.91 -13.16
C ILE A 957 -31.24 30.37 -13.48
N SER A 958 -31.03 29.06 -13.24
CA SER A 958 -29.76 28.41 -13.58
C SER A 958 -29.48 28.52 -15.08
N ASN A 959 -28.24 28.84 -15.46
CA ASN A 959 -27.80 28.82 -16.86
C ASN A 959 -27.94 27.42 -17.51
N THR A 960 -28.08 26.36 -16.71
CA THR A 960 -28.35 25.00 -17.19
C THR A 960 -29.83 24.69 -17.40
N SER A 961 -30.73 25.60 -17.00
CA SER A 961 -32.17 25.45 -17.21
C SER A 961 -32.50 25.66 -18.69
N ILE A 962 -33.49 24.94 -19.19
CA ILE A 962 -34.06 25.20 -20.53
C ILE A 962 -34.76 26.57 -20.63
N LEU A 963 -34.96 27.26 -19.51
CA LEU A 963 -35.53 28.61 -19.41
C LEU A 963 -34.48 29.64 -18.99
N ALA A 964 -33.18 29.38 -19.22
CA ALA A 964 -32.09 30.25 -18.78
C ALA A 964 -32.21 31.70 -19.30
N ASP A 965 -32.78 31.88 -20.50
CA ASP A 965 -32.98 33.19 -21.11
C ASP A 965 -34.26 33.90 -20.63
N THR A 966 -35.10 33.22 -19.84
CA THR A 966 -36.30 33.82 -19.25
C THR A 966 -35.92 34.72 -18.07
N GLN A 967 -36.57 35.88 -17.97
CA GLN A 967 -36.38 36.82 -16.87
C GLN A 967 -37.69 37.02 -16.12
N VAL A 968 -37.69 36.73 -14.82
CA VAL A 968 -38.85 36.93 -13.95
C VAL A 968 -38.51 37.98 -12.92
N THR A 969 -39.32 39.03 -12.84
CA THR A 969 -39.16 40.12 -11.87
C THR A 969 -40.46 40.31 -11.10
N VAL A 970 -40.37 40.47 -9.78
CA VAL A 970 -41.50 40.71 -8.89
C VAL A 970 -41.26 42.03 -8.16
N ASN A 971 -42.19 42.96 -8.22
CA ASN A 971 -42.14 44.20 -7.46
C ASN A 971 -43.22 44.20 -6.36
N ILE A 972 -42.79 44.32 -5.11
CA ILE A 972 -43.66 44.45 -3.94
C ILE A 972 -43.52 45.85 -3.36
N THR A 973 -44.63 46.56 -3.23
CA THR A 973 -44.62 47.93 -2.71
C THR A 973 -45.57 48.09 -1.54
N PHE A 974 -45.10 48.68 -0.44
CA PHE A 974 -45.89 48.99 0.76
C PHE A 974 -45.99 50.49 0.96
N SER A 975 -47.21 51.00 1.14
CA SER A 975 -47.45 52.44 1.34
C SER A 975 -48.15 52.68 2.67
N THR A 976 -47.62 53.56 3.51
CA THR A 976 -48.26 53.97 4.79
C THR A 976 -49.41 54.97 4.59
N GLN A 977 -49.55 55.52 3.38
CA GLN A 977 -50.62 56.47 3.01
C GLN A 977 -51.34 55.97 1.74
N SER A 978 -52.62 56.32 1.61
CA SER A 978 -53.42 55.98 0.42
C SER A 978 -52.90 56.70 -0.83
N ARG A 979 -52.89 56.01 -1.99
CA ARG A 979 -52.49 56.59 -3.29
C ARG A 979 -53.22 55.94 -4.46
N SER A 980 -53.42 56.69 -5.55
CA SER A 980 -53.93 56.15 -6.81
C SER A 980 -52.78 55.87 -7.79
N ILE A 981 -52.81 54.72 -8.45
CA ILE A 981 -51.80 54.27 -9.41
C ILE A 981 -52.44 53.84 -10.73
N THR A 982 -51.70 53.87 -11.83
CA THR A 982 -52.17 53.42 -13.13
C THR A 982 -51.56 52.06 -13.47
N PHE A 983 -52.39 51.09 -13.89
CA PHE A 983 -51.96 49.80 -14.42
C PHE A 983 -52.69 49.52 -15.74
N GLY A 984 -51.94 49.38 -16.83
CA GLY A 984 -52.50 49.40 -18.18
C GLY A 984 -53.31 50.67 -18.43
N ASN A 985 -54.58 50.49 -18.81
CA ASN A 985 -55.50 51.60 -19.09
C ASN A 985 -56.43 51.95 -17.91
N GLN A 986 -56.20 51.40 -16.70
CA GLN A 986 -57.05 51.63 -15.51
C GLN A 986 -56.31 52.33 -14.37
N GLN A 987 -57.05 53.10 -13.56
CA GLN A 987 -56.54 53.76 -12.34
C GLN A 987 -57.06 53.03 -11.09
N LEU A 988 -56.15 52.53 -10.26
CA LEU A 988 -56.44 51.75 -9.06
C LEU A 988 -56.12 52.57 -7.81
N LEU A 989 -57.05 52.65 -6.86
CA LEU A 989 -56.82 53.25 -5.54
C LEU A 989 -56.26 52.20 -4.57
N ILE A 990 -55.10 52.50 -3.98
CA ILE A 990 -54.45 51.72 -2.92
C ILE A 990 -54.67 52.42 -1.59
N ASN A 991 -55.19 51.69 -0.60
CA ASN A 991 -55.46 52.23 0.73
C ASN A 991 -54.17 52.43 1.56
N PRO A 992 -54.21 53.19 2.68
CA PRO A 992 -53.07 53.30 3.57
C PRO A 992 -52.75 51.94 4.19
N ASN A 993 -51.47 51.69 4.48
CA ASN A 993 -50.97 50.46 5.10
C ASN A 993 -51.17 49.19 4.26
N SER A 994 -51.22 49.31 2.93
CA SER A 994 -51.47 48.22 1.98
C SER A 994 -50.21 47.80 1.20
N ILE A 995 -50.18 46.54 0.73
CA ILE A 995 -49.17 46.01 -0.19
C ILE A 995 -49.75 45.83 -1.60
N LYS A 996 -48.96 46.24 -2.59
CA LYS A 996 -49.16 45.95 -4.00
C LYS A 996 -48.09 44.99 -4.51
N LEU A 997 -48.47 43.96 -5.27
CA LEU A 997 -47.58 42.97 -5.86
C LEU A 997 -47.72 43.00 -7.39
N ALA A 998 -46.61 43.19 -8.13
CA ALA A 998 -46.59 43.09 -9.58
C ALA A 998 -45.57 42.04 -10.06
N VAL A 999 -45.91 41.21 -11.03
CA VAL A 999 -45.05 40.14 -11.57
C VAL A 999 -44.83 40.35 -13.06
N SER A 1000 -43.58 40.38 -13.52
CA SER A 1000 -43.18 40.47 -14.93
C SER A 1000 -42.38 39.24 -15.33
N ILE A 1001 -42.75 38.62 -16.46
CA ILE A 1001 -42.11 37.43 -17.03
C ILE A 1001 -41.77 37.75 -18.48
N ASN A 1002 -40.49 37.72 -18.84
CA ASN A 1002 -40.01 38.06 -20.18
C ASN A 1002 -39.20 36.90 -20.77
N GLY A 1003 -39.32 36.66 -22.08
CA GLY A 1003 -38.53 35.66 -22.81
C GLY A 1003 -38.88 34.22 -22.45
N TRP A 1004 -40.15 33.91 -22.16
CA TRP A 1004 -40.60 32.53 -21.97
C TRP A 1004 -40.65 31.80 -23.32
N GLU A 1005 -39.92 30.70 -23.45
CA GLU A 1005 -39.94 29.86 -24.65
C GLU A 1005 -41.05 28.81 -24.57
N TYR A 1006 -42.18 29.08 -25.25
CA TYR A 1006 -43.32 28.17 -25.29
C TYR A 1006 -43.01 26.88 -26.05
N SER A 1007 -43.49 25.76 -25.53
CA SER A 1007 -43.31 24.42 -26.12
C SER A 1007 -44.26 24.16 -27.30
N SER A 1008 -45.34 24.93 -27.38
CA SER A 1008 -46.38 24.81 -28.40
C SER A 1008 -47.00 26.19 -28.67
N ASN A 1009 -47.58 26.36 -29.85
CA ASN A 1009 -48.27 27.60 -30.23
C ASN A 1009 -49.60 27.82 -29.47
N VAL A 1010 -50.16 26.81 -28.78
CA VAL A 1010 -51.43 26.91 -28.03
C VAL A 1010 -51.27 26.94 -26.50
N ALA A 1011 -50.04 26.85 -25.99
CA ALA A 1011 -49.77 26.86 -24.57
C ALA A 1011 -50.04 28.23 -23.91
N THR A 1012 -50.30 28.29 -22.61
CA THR A 1012 -50.58 29.53 -21.84
C THR A 1012 -49.76 29.57 -20.56
N LEU A 1013 -49.61 30.74 -19.92
CA LEU A 1013 -48.88 30.86 -18.65
C LEU A 1013 -49.82 30.92 -17.46
N ARG A 1014 -49.37 30.38 -16.32
CA ARG A 1014 -50.05 30.46 -15.02
C ARG A 1014 -49.04 30.75 -13.91
N VAL A 1015 -49.25 31.86 -13.19
CA VAL A 1015 -48.48 32.19 -11.98
C VAL A 1015 -49.19 31.64 -10.76
N VAL A 1016 -48.46 30.90 -9.91
CA VAL A 1016 -49.02 30.21 -8.74
C VAL A 1016 -48.56 30.89 -7.45
N LEU A 1017 -49.54 31.40 -6.69
CA LEU A 1017 -49.38 32.01 -5.37
C LEU A 1017 -49.77 31.01 -4.29
N LYS A 1018 -49.05 31.03 -3.16
CA LYS A 1018 -49.33 30.21 -1.98
C LYS A 1018 -49.54 31.09 -0.76
N THR A 1019 -50.55 30.77 0.05
CA THR A 1019 -50.79 31.40 1.36
C THR A 1019 -51.40 30.41 2.36
N THR A 1020 -51.55 30.83 3.62
CA THR A 1020 -52.24 30.06 4.64
C THR A 1020 -53.59 30.71 4.96
N THR A 1021 -54.66 29.94 4.82
CA THR A 1021 -56.03 30.35 5.18
C THR A 1021 -56.53 29.55 6.37
N ASN A 1022 -57.51 30.09 7.10
CA ASN A 1022 -58.18 29.30 8.13
C ASN A 1022 -59.26 28.43 7.50
N ASN A 1023 -59.43 27.21 8.03
CA ASN A 1023 -60.45 26.27 7.57
C ASN A 1023 -61.85 26.76 7.93
N GLN A 1024 -61.98 27.27 9.14
CA GLN A 1024 -63.16 27.95 9.66
C GLN A 1024 -62.67 29.16 10.43
N GLN A 1025 -63.33 30.29 10.22
CA GLN A 1025 -63.06 31.52 10.94
C GLN A 1025 -64.39 32.20 11.20
N SER A 1026 -64.62 32.53 12.47
CA SER A 1026 -65.75 33.28 12.92
C SER A 1026 -65.26 34.51 13.67
N ILE A 1027 -66.06 35.56 13.66
CA ILE A 1027 -65.82 36.71 14.52
C ILE A 1027 -66.87 36.73 15.61
N GLU A 1028 -66.43 36.82 16.86
CA GLU A 1028 -67.32 36.89 18.01
C GLU A 1028 -67.70 38.36 18.24
N TYR A 1029 -68.97 38.70 18.07
CA TYR A 1029 -69.47 40.06 18.33
C TYR A 1029 -70.76 39.93 19.15
N ASP A 1030 -70.85 40.66 20.27
CA ASP A 1030 -71.95 40.56 21.25
C ASP A 1030 -72.23 39.12 21.74
N CYS A 1031 -71.16 38.41 22.11
CA CYS A 1031 -71.18 37.01 22.57
C CYS A 1031 -71.83 36.00 21.59
N LYS A 1032 -71.85 36.33 20.28
CA LYS A 1032 -72.24 35.42 19.20
C LYS A 1032 -71.17 35.33 18.12
N GLU A 1033 -70.81 34.11 17.75
CA GLU A 1033 -69.86 33.83 16.67
C GLU A 1033 -70.55 33.87 15.29
N THR A 1034 -70.01 34.63 14.34
CA THR A 1034 -70.46 34.70 12.92
C THR A 1034 -69.36 34.26 11.96
N ASP A 1035 -69.63 33.25 11.12
CA ASP A 1035 -68.67 32.68 10.17
C ASP A 1035 -68.39 33.59 8.96
N ILE A 1036 -67.12 33.71 8.55
CA ILE A 1036 -66.68 34.49 7.37
C ILE A 1036 -65.92 33.60 6.38
N SER A 1037 -66.33 33.59 5.11
CA SER A 1037 -65.64 32.81 4.07
C SER A 1037 -64.30 33.42 3.68
N SER A 1038 -63.30 32.56 3.48
CA SER A 1038 -61.95 32.99 3.07
C SER A 1038 -61.89 33.49 1.63
N PHE A 1039 -62.82 33.10 0.74
CA PHE A 1039 -62.78 33.43 -0.69
C PHE A 1039 -64.11 34.03 -1.17
N SER A 1040 -64.03 34.96 -2.13
CA SER A 1040 -65.18 35.56 -2.83
C SER A 1040 -64.92 35.61 -4.34
N TYR A 1041 -65.92 35.23 -5.15
CA TYR A 1041 -65.83 35.12 -6.62
C TYR A 1041 -66.79 36.09 -7.32
N ASP A 1042 -66.51 36.43 -8.59
CA ASP A 1042 -67.45 37.16 -9.47
C ASP A 1042 -68.44 36.24 -10.20
N ASP A 1043 -69.34 36.84 -10.99
CA ASP A 1043 -70.35 36.15 -11.80
C ASP A 1043 -69.76 35.19 -12.86
N TYR A 1044 -68.47 35.29 -13.16
CA TYR A 1044 -67.75 34.45 -14.12
C TYR A 1044 -66.86 33.38 -13.45
N GLY A 1045 -66.94 33.28 -12.12
CA GLY A 1045 -66.17 32.30 -11.33
C GLY A 1045 -64.71 32.68 -11.12
N THR A 1046 -64.32 33.93 -11.37
CA THR A 1046 -62.98 34.44 -11.09
C THR A 1046 -62.88 34.86 -9.63
N LEU A 1047 -61.81 34.47 -8.93
CA LEU A 1047 -61.57 34.85 -7.54
C LEU A 1047 -61.28 36.36 -7.45
N GLN A 1048 -62.06 37.09 -6.67
CA GLN A 1048 -61.97 38.55 -6.54
C GLN A 1048 -61.37 38.97 -5.19
N TYR A 1049 -61.76 38.33 -4.08
CA TYR A 1049 -61.25 38.68 -2.76
C TYR A 1049 -60.85 37.47 -1.93
N LEU A 1050 -59.86 37.67 -1.05
CA LEU A 1050 -59.37 36.70 -0.07
C LEU A 1050 -59.32 37.31 1.33
N ARG A 1051 -59.94 36.67 2.32
CA ARG A 1051 -60.05 37.16 3.72
C ARG A 1051 -59.50 36.13 4.72
N VAL A 1052 -58.64 36.55 5.65
CA VAL A 1052 -58.04 35.67 6.68
C VAL A 1052 -57.99 36.37 8.04
N LEU A 1053 -58.59 35.76 9.07
CA LEU A 1053 -58.67 36.27 10.45
C LEU A 1053 -57.70 35.52 11.38
N LYS A 1054 -56.71 36.20 11.98
CA LYS A 1054 -55.71 35.56 12.85
C LYS A 1054 -55.47 36.42 14.09
N ASP A 1055 -55.61 35.82 15.28
CA ASP A 1055 -55.43 36.50 16.57
C ASP A 1055 -56.17 37.85 16.66
N ASN A 1056 -57.42 37.87 16.19
CA ASN A 1056 -58.31 39.05 16.07
C ASN A 1056 -57.86 40.13 15.04
N VAL A 1057 -57.03 39.77 14.05
CA VAL A 1057 -56.63 40.64 12.93
C VAL A 1057 -57.13 40.06 11.60
N GLN A 1058 -57.83 40.83 10.76
CA GLN A 1058 -58.38 40.37 9.49
C GLN A 1058 -57.64 40.92 8.25
N PHE A 1059 -56.89 40.08 7.56
CA PHE A 1059 -56.22 40.46 6.31
C PHE A 1059 -57.16 40.29 5.10
N ASN A 1060 -57.21 41.28 4.19
CA ASN A 1060 -58.05 41.25 3.00
C ASN A 1060 -57.24 41.52 1.71
N GLY A 1061 -57.32 40.61 0.74
CA GLY A 1061 -56.69 40.70 -0.57
C GLY A 1061 -57.68 40.86 -1.71
N ARG A 1062 -57.32 41.60 -2.75
CA ARG A 1062 -58.09 41.84 -3.98
C ARG A 1062 -57.28 41.41 -5.22
N PHE A 1063 -57.90 40.62 -6.08
CA PHE A 1063 -57.36 40.26 -7.39
C PHE A 1063 -58.04 41.07 -8.50
N ILE A 1064 -57.29 41.44 -9.54
CA ILE A 1064 -57.82 42.11 -10.74
C ILE A 1064 -57.92 41.12 -11.91
N ASP A 1065 -58.84 41.37 -12.85
CA ASP A 1065 -59.23 40.46 -13.94
C ASP A 1065 -58.51 40.74 -15.29
N PHE A 1066 -57.40 41.48 -15.27
CA PHE A 1066 -56.63 41.79 -16.49
C PHE A 1066 -55.11 41.86 -16.24
N ALA A 1067 -54.36 41.68 -17.33
CA ALA A 1067 -52.90 41.65 -17.38
C ALA A 1067 -52.36 42.39 -18.61
N LEU A 1068 -51.04 42.51 -18.74
CA LEU A 1068 -50.38 42.99 -19.96
C LEU A 1068 -49.63 41.85 -20.65
N ALA A 1069 -49.95 41.60 -21.92
CA ALA A 1069 -49.23 40.71 -22.83
C ALA A 1069 -48.59 41.54 -23.94
N ASP A 1070 -47.27 41.50 -24.03
CA ASP A 1070 -46.44 42.30 -24.95
C ASP A 1070 -46.74 43.81 -24.87
N GLY A 1071 -46.98 44.29 -23.65
CA GLY A 1071 -47.34 45.68 -23.35
C GLY A 1071 -48.81 46.05 -23.62
N ARG A 1072 -49.65 45.11 -24.06
CA ARG A 1072 -51.07 45.34 -24.38
C ARG A 1072 -51.98 44.67 -23.36
N THR A 1073 -53.07 45.33 -22.99
CA THR A 1073 -54.04 44.77 -22.03
C THR A 1073 -54.73 43.52 -22.59
N THR A 1074 -54.74 42.45 -21.80
CA THR A 1074 -55.42 41.19 -22.08
C THR A 1074 -56.17 40.71 -20.84
N TYR A 1075 -57.18 39.85 -21.01
CA TYR A 1075 -57.93 39.30 -19.88
C TYR A 1075 -57.08 38.29 -19.10
N SER A 1076 -57.20 38.28 -17.77
CA SER A 1076 -56.46 37.38 -16.89
C SER A 1076 -57.38 36.80 -15.84
N GLN A 1077 -57.41 35.46 -15.75
CA GLN A 1077 -58.30 34.77 -14.82
C GLN A 1077 -57.54 34.35 -13.57
N THR A 1078 -58.08 34.73 -12.40
CA THR A 1078 -57.64 34.23 -11.10
C THR A 1078 -58.53 33.09 -10.62
N LEU A 1079 -57.94 31.95 -10.26
CA LEU A 1079 -58.64 30.73 -9.86
C LEU A 1079 -57.99 30.06 -8.65
N LEU A 1080 -58.80 29.42 -7.80
CA LEU A 1080 -58.32 28.58 -6.71
C LEU A 1080 -57.84 27.25 -7.30
N ILE A 1081 -56.54 26.95 -7.20
CA ILE A 1081 -55.95 25.71 -7.72
C ILE A 1081 -56.19 24.55 -6.75
N ASN A 1082 -55.85 24.75 -5.47
CA ASN A 1082 -55.98 23.72 -4.44
C ASN A 1082 -55.99 24.33 -3.03
N GLN A 1083 -56.58 23.64 -2.06
CA GLN A 1083 -56.52 23.95 -0.64
C GLN A 1083 -56.25 22.67 0.15
N THR A 1084 -55.11 22.60 0.84
CA THR A 1084 -54.69 21.42 1.59
C THR A 1084 -54.61 21.72 3.08
N GLN A 1085 -55.30 20.91 3.88
CA GLN A 1085 -55.36 21.09 5.33
C GLN A 1085 -53.97 20.85 5.97
N ILE A 1086 -53.44 21.86 6.67
CA ILE A 1086 -52.16 21.77 7.40
C ILE A 1086 -52.42 21.18 8.78
N ASN A 1087 -53.45 21.67 9.46
CA ASN A 1087 -53.90 21.20 10.77
C ASN A 1087 -55.42 21.42 10.90
N SER A 1088 -56.01 21.10 12.05
CA SER A 1088 -57.45 21.23 12.27
C SER A 1088 -57.99 22.64 11.93
N ASN A 1089 -57.17 23.69 12.08
CA ASN A 1089 -57.63 25.07 11.99
C ASN A 1089 -57.15 25.80 10.72
N GLN A 1090 -56.07 25.36 10.08
CA GLN A 1090 -55.44 26.05 8.95
C GLN A 1090 -55.23 25.14 7.73
N SER A 1091 -55.31 25.74 6.54
CA SER A 1091 -55.02 25.15 5.25
C SER A 1091 -54.00 25.97 4.46
N SER A 1092 -53.15 25.29 3.70
CA SER A 1092 -52.31 25.87 2.67
C SER A 1092 -53.14 26.00 1.39
N THR A 1093 -53.27 27.22 0.88
CA THR A 1093 -54.06 27.54 -0.32
C THR A 1093 -53.13 27.91 -1.47
N MET A 1094 -53.38 27.36 -2.65
CA MET A 1094 -52.72 27.74 -3.90
C MET A 1094 -53.70 28.43 -4.86
N ILE A 1095 -53.33 29.60 -5.35
CA ILE A 1095 -54.13 30.45 -6.25
C ILE A 1095 -53.35 30.63 -7.55
N GLY A 1096 -54.01 30.45 -8.70
CA GLY A 1096 -53.43 30.60 -10.03
C GLY A 1096 -53.94 31.84 -10.74
N ILE A 1097 -53.05 32.59 -11.38
CA ILE A 1097 -53.39 33.71 -12.26
C ILE A 1097 -52.91 33.38 -13.69
N THR A 1098 -53.82 33.34 -14.67
CA THR A 1098 -53.51 32.88 -16.04
C THR A 1098 -53.28 34.02 -17.04
N LEU A 1099 -52.39 33.79 -18.02
CA LEU A 1099 -52.09 34.69 -19.14
C LEU A 1099 -52.01 33.92 -20.47
N PRO A 1100 -52.33 34.56 -21.60
CA PRO A 1100 -52.01 34.02 -22.93
C PRO A 1100 -50.50 33.95 -23.19
N GLN A 1101 -50.12 33.51 -24.40
CA GLN A 1101 -48.72 33.62 -24.82
C GLN A 1101 -48.28 35.06 -24.85
N CYS A 1102 -47.09 35.35 -24.33
CA CYS A 1102 -46.46 36.65 -24.42
C CYS A 1102 -44.95 36.50 -24.31
N GLN A 1103 -44.23 37.32 -25.06
CA GLN A 1103 -42.79 37.50 -24.87
C GLN A 1103 -42.51 38.42 -23.68
N SER A 1104 -43.46 39.30 -23.32
CA SER A 1104 -43.46 40.09 -22.09
C SER A 1104 -44.82 40.06 -21.39
N CYS A 1105 -44.90 39.41 -20.24
CA CYS A 1105 -46.12 39.16 -19.48
C CYS A 1105 -46.09 39.91 -18.14
N VAL A 1106 -47.11 40.72 -17.80
CA VAL A 1106 -47.16 41.49 -16.54
C VAL A 1106 -48.50 41.37 -15.82
N LEU A 1107 -48.47 41.04 -14.52
CA LEU A 1107 -49.60 40.84 -13.59
C LEU A 1107 -49.53 41.78 -12.37
N ASP A 1108 -50.66 42.06 -11.71
CA ASP A 1108 -50.71 43.01 -10.57
C ASP A 1108 -51.84 42.76 -9.52
N PRO A 1109 -51.71 41.79 -8.59
CA PRO A 1109 -52.62 41.62 -7.44
C PRO A 1109 -52.39 42.61 -6.26
N ASP A 1110 -53.46 43.02 -5.54
CA ASP A 1110 -53.48 44.09 -4.52
C ASP A 1110 -53.96 43.60 -3.12
N PHE A 1111 -53.41 44.09 -1.99
CA PHE A 1111 -53.73 43.65 -0.61
C PHE A 1111 -53.83 44.78 0.42
N THR A 1112 -54.87 44.76 1.29
CA THR A 1112 -55.10 45.72 2.38
C THR A 1112 -55.37 45.02 3.73
N PRO A 1113 -54.59 45.27 4.81
CA PRO A 1113 -54.86 44.70 6.15
C PRO A 1113 -55.99 45.47 6.88
N LEU A 1114 -56.92 44.76 7.54
CA LEU A 1114 -58.01 45.31 8.38
C LEU A 1114 -57.90 44.73 9.81
N LEU A 1115 -58.14 45.51 10.88
CA LEU A 1115 -58.19 45.01 12.27
C LEU A 1115 -59.61 45.01 12.81
N VAL A 1116 -60.00 43.97 13.56
CA VAL A 1116 -61.23 43.93 14.36
C VAL A 1116 -60.91 43.47 15.77
N VAL A 1117 -60.88 44.39 16.73
CA VAL A 1117 -60.52 44.07 18.12
C VAL A 1117 -61.75 43.56 18.88
N ASN A 1118 -61.70 42.31 19.37
CA ASN A 1118 -62.70 41.78 20.31
C ASN A 1118 -62.28 42.08 21.76
N ASP A 1119 -63.03 42.94 22.45
CA ASP A 1119 -62.84 43.30 23.86
C ASP A 1119 -63.14 42.10 24.79
N LYS A 1120 -62.10 41.31 25.15
CA LYS A 1120 -62.19 40.23 26.17
C LYS A 1120 -61.76 40.69 27.57
N ASP A 1121 -62.00 41.95 27.93
CA ASP A 1121 -61.93 42.43 29.32
C ASP A 1121 -63.33 42.46 29.95
N GLY A 1122 -63.79 41.29 30.44
CA GLY A 1122 -64.91 41.21 31.39
C GLY A 1122 -65.92 40.09 31.13
N GLY A 1123 -65.65 38.88 31.62
CA GLY A 1123 -66.68 37.83 31.71
C GLY A 1123 -66.12 36.43 31.99
N ASP A 1124 -66.36 35.93 33.20
CA ASP A 1124 -66.01 34.58 33.68
C ASP A 1124 -66.49 33.46 32.73
N CYS A 1125 -65.56 32.83 32.03
CA CYS A 1125 -65.76 31.55 31.36
C CYS A 1125 -64.58 30.60 31.68
N SER A 1126 -64.47 30.12 32.92
CA SER A 1126 -63.38 29.23 33.40
C SER A 1126 -63.82 27.78 33.71
N SER A 1127 -63.02 26.75 33.38
CA SER A 1127 -62.90 25.48 34.15
C SER A 1127 -61.71 24.59 33.72
N SER A 1128 -61.33 23.65 34.60
CA SER A 1128 -60.01 23.10 34.94
C SER A 1128 -59.62 21.73 34.35
N ASP A 1129 -58.34 21.35 34.52
CA ASP A 1129 -57.69 20.01 34.42
C ASP A 1129 -57.01 19.62 33.09
N ASP A 1130 -55.68 19.90 32.94
CA ASP A 1130 -54.73 18.88 32.43
C ASP A 1130 -53.23 19.23 32.64
N GLN A 1131 -52.63 18.82 33.77
CA GLN A 1131 -51.17 18.76 33.96
C GLN A 1131 -50.73 17.41 34.57
N LYS A 1132 -50.93 16.29 33.85
CA LYS A 1132 -50.47 14.96 34.32
C LYS A 1132 -49.46 14.23 33.42
N TRP A 1133 -49.14 14.70 32.22
CA TRP A 1133 -48.21 13.99 31.32
C TRP A 1133 -46.72 14.32 31.52
N LYS A 1134 -46.37 15.41 32.24
CA LYS A 1134 -44.97 15.86 32.42
C LYS A 1134 -44.20 15.15 33.55
N ILE A 1135 -44.85 14.33 34.38
CA ILE A 1135 -44.19 13.58 35.48
C ILE A 1135 -43.64 12.22 35.02
N ILE A 1136 -44.20 11.61 33.98
CA ILE A 1136 -43.88 10.23 33.60
C ILE A 1136 -42.53 10.13 32.87
N VAL A 1137 -42.14 11.15 32.10
CA VAL A 1137 -40.90 11.13 31.30
C VAL A 1137 -39.66 11.44 32.15
N GLY A 1138 -39.80 12.19 33.25
CA GLY A 1138 -38.70 12.47 34.19
C GLY A 1138 -38.27 11.25 35.04
N CYS A 1139 -39.17 10.30 35.30
CA CYS A 1139 -38.90 9.15 36.16
C CYS A 1139 -38.05 8.05 35.49
N VAL A 1140 -38.11 7.91 34.17
CA VAL A 1140 -37.44 6.79 33.46
C VAL A 1140 -35.94 7.05 33.28
N VAL A 1141 -35.55 8.31 33.07
CA VAL A 1141 -34.13 8.70 32.92
C VAL A 1141 -33.42 8.85 34.28
N GLY A 1142 -34.15 9.25 35.33
CA GLY A 1142 -33.63 9.24 36.71
C GLY A 1142 -33.44 7.84 37.31
N GLY A 1143 -34.26 6.86 36.90
CA GLY A 1143 -34.22 5.49 37.42
C GLY A 1143 -32.93 4.73 37.07
N ILE A 1144 -32.40 4.90 35.86
CA ILE A 1144 -31.17 4.20 35.43
C ILE A 1144 -29.93 4.79 36.10
N GLY A 1145 -29.90 6.11 36.34
CA GLY A 1145 -28.84 6.78 37.09
C GLY A 1145 -28.79 6.41 38.58
N CYS A 1146 -29.96 6.26 39.22
CA CYS A 1146 -30.04 5.90 40.64
C CYS A 1146 -29.57 4.46 40.95
N VAL A 1147 -29.81 3.50 40.03
CA VAL A 1147 -29.39 2.10 40.21
C VAL A 1147 -27.86 1.95 40.12
N ALA A 1148 -27.20 2.69 39.24
CA ALA A 1148 -25.73 2.69 39.14
C ALA A 1148 -25.06 3.26 40.41
N ILE A 1149 -25.62 4.33 40.97
CA ILE A 1149 -25.12 4.97 42.20
C ILE A 1149 -25.42 4.08 43.43
N ALA A 1150 -26.57 3.40 43.48
CA ALA A 1150 -26.92 2.47 44.56
C ALA A 1150 -26.04 1.22 44.60
N VAL A 1151 -25.70 0.62 43.44
CA VAL A 1151 -24.81 -0.55 43.37
C VAL A 1151 -23.38 -0.17 43.78
N GLY A 1152 -22.86 0.97 43.31
CA GLY A 1152 -21.56 1.50 43.73
C GLY A 1152 -21.49 1.77 45.24
N SER A 1153 -22.54 2.37 45.80
CA SER A 1153 -22.64 2.70 47.23
C SER A 1153 -22.77 1.45 48.11
N THR A 1154 -23.44 0.41 47.63
CA THR A 1154 -23.64 -0.85 48.38
C THR A 1154 -22.36 -1.70 48.45
N ILE A 1155 -21.53 -1.68 47.39
CA ILE A 1155 -20.21 -2.34 47.37
C ILE A 1155 -19.24 -1.60 48.31
N TYR A 1156 -19.24 -0.26 48.29
CA TYR A 1156 -18.45 0.57 49.19
C TYR A 1156 -18.83 0.38 50.66
N TYR A 1157 -20.13 0.35 50.99
CA TYR A 1157 -20.63 0.14 52.35
C TYR A 1157 -20.35 -1.27 52.89
N LYS A 1158 -20.45 -2.33 52.06
CA LYS A 1158 -20.05 -3.70 52.45
C LYS A 1158 -18.55 -3.84 52.72
N LYS A 1159 -17.70 -3.09 52.01
CA LYS A 1159 -16.24 -3.08 52.23
C LYS A 1159 -15.89 -2.32 53.53
N ALA A 1160 -16.53 -1.18 53.79
CA ALA A 1160 -16.32 -0.38 55.01
C ALA A 1160 -16.79 -1.09 56.30
N MET A 1161 -17.89 -1.86 56.25
CA MET A 1161 -18.41 -2.63 57.40
C MET A 1161 -17.56 -3.88 57.74
N ARG A 1162 -16.98 -4.55 56.74
CA ARG A 1162 -16.01 -5.65 56.99
C ARG A 1162 -14.74 -5.14 57.65
N THR A 1163 -14.21 -3.98 57.25
CA THR A 1163 -13.04 -3.36 57.88
C THR A 1163 -13.32 -2.92 59.33
N LYS A 1164 -14.53 -2.42 59.63
CA LYS A 1164 -14.96 -2.08 61.01
C LYS A 1164 -15.14 -3.32 61.92
N LYS A 1165 -15.53 -4.47 61.35
CA LYS A 1165 -15.67 -5.75 62.09
C LYS A 1165 -14.31 -6.45 62.32
N TYR A 1166 -13.38 -6.34 61.36
CA TYR A 1166 -11.99 -6.79 61.55
C TYR A 1166 -11.25 -5.94 62.59
N ASN A 1167 -11.41 -4.62 62.60
CA ASN A 1167 -10.78 -3.76 63.61
C ASN A 1167 -11.34 -3.97 65.03
N LYS A 1168 -12.64 -4.25 65.19
CA LYS A 1168 -13.22 -4.64 66.50
C LYS A 1168 -12.79 -6.03 67.00
N GLN A 1169 -12.50 -6.97 66.10
CA GLN A 1169 -11.96 -8.29 66.46
C GLN A 1169 -10.46 -8.24 66.76
N MET A 1170 -9.75 -7.27 66.18
CA MET A 1170 -8.33 -6.99 66.46
C MET A 1170 -8.15 -6.24 67.79
N GLU A 1171 -9.02 -5.27 68.12
CA GLU A 1171 -9.07 -4.61 69.44
C GLU A 1171 -9.53 -5.54 70.58
N ALA A 1172 -10.35 -6.55 70.30
CA ALA A 1172 -10.72 -7.57 71.29
C ALA A 1172 -9.60 -8.61 71.54
N LYS A 1173 -8.75 -8.90 70.53
CA LYS A 1173 -7.56 -9.75 70.66
C LYS A 1173 -6.36 -9.03 71.32
N LEU A 1174 -6.29 -7.70 71.19
CA LEU A 1174 -5.32 -6.82 71.87
C LEU A 1174 -5.73 -6.40 73.29
N ARG A 1175 -6.94 -6.77 73.75
CA ARG A 1175 -7.40 -6.66 75.15
C ARG A 1175 -7.50 -8.01 75.87
N SER A 1176 -7.07 -9.10 75.21
CA SER A 1176 -6.88 -10.45 75.79
C SER A 1176 -5.42 -10.92 75.70
N LEU A 1177 -4.52 -9.96 75.50
CA LEU A 1177 -3.09 -9.90 75.83
C LEU A 1177 -2.95 -8.70 76.78
#